data_AF-A0A667YYS9-F1
#
_entry.id   AF-A0A667YYS9-F1
#
_cell.length_a   1.000
_cell.length_b   1.000
_cell.length_c   1.000
_cell.angle_alpha   90.00
_cell.angle_beta   90.00
_cell.angle_gamma   90.00
#
_symmetry.space_group_name_H-M   'P 1'
#
loop_
_entity.id
_entity.type
_entity.pdbx_description
1 polymer ?
#
loop_
_entity_poly.entity_id
_entity_poly.type
_entity_poly.pdbx_seq_one_letter_code
_entity_poly.pdbx_strand_id
1 'polypeptide(L)'
;MLSQVLAELGWDEGLAVPEANAENRALQAEVSTEKRNMQLENKLEGFKDQINLECEQLKTVKQELSHTQALLKAKERETDLERHFKALAERETGRLQQEMGNLENELRLLREKKNAQENTIFKATQKLEELRVRQNWDQQTLDAWLEESARKDEETMAIIKYAQQDEHRIKVLTVAIEKKTLEANQKRKALDREMTETISAQIALDKTAENLRQAHLERQELIHQWSNTIEHLRKRDAEMQQCALLDSIKGNLERTAADVETVRSHISSMKKDTQDKTDKLQEARLHNAGLEEKLKAVTQTALSVEERAAQMDQLLKDEEQAVKELDVQLQRHREALAHQKQDLQTLWTKERDALSQISRSKATITSLESHLGKLDQYSLKQQEIMYNQELQIQQLKRKLARLQGEVNTEEKQMLEEKVTELTSALSEKRKDAKIFTTQLKDLEVSLSSHLQKRDLTTKIEELNLINDVSEKELKRLRLKKQDTMVDDSILKLEIERLRDLLYNKADSMLSMEKRKLELQTAMRKREEEIKVYREMLSKKVKINDQERQALSLKLHERLSKIDIMRKRYEVLTISMAAPEGEEEKSQAYYITKAAQEKEELKRKGDSLDATIRKMEVENRALENTIQLVNNNNSAFRKSLKKVDETSPEYQEKLKLEEQQKAAEEKLMFKKRQVRKLQEDIQDMNNTLGCLLQDKNARNEKTEQTQSHVIHLNKVVASQKEKLDRATKQCAKLTKEIRSANQTKTETFEERDIELREMRELYRTVYRMLHEATEEKPDLREALEKYLLQANLPLLSPASTPASRLSSKTNSARSSASARSDFHMLTPAHRSDKMPLLGVIVTTSTLFSSCNPTKTDLMRANPLAV
;
A
#
# COMPACT_ATOMS: atom_id res chain seq x y z
N MET A 1 46.12 -123.63 -86.79
CA MET A 1 46.62 -124.82 -87.49
C MET A 1 46.47 -126.11 -86.68
N LEU A 2 46.76 -126.18 -85.37
CA LEU A 2 46.41 -127.40 -84.60
C LEU A 2 44.90 -127.68 -84.52
N SER A 3 44.05 -126.65 -84.54
CA SER A 3 42.59 -126.76 -84.48
C SER A 3 41.92 -127.34 -85.74
N GLN A 4 42.60 -127.35 -86.89
CA GLN A 4 42.03 -127.85 -88.15
C GLN A 4 42.20 -129.37 -88.32
N VAL A 5 43.26 -129.94 -87.74
CA VAL A 5 43.52 -131.40 -87.79
C VAL A 5 42.64 -132.18 -86.81
N LEU A 6 42.17 -131.53 -85.73
CA LEU A 6 41.27 -132.15 -84.75
C LEU A 6 39.80 -132.24 -85.25
N ALA A 7 39.38 -131.32 -86.12
CA ALA A 7 38.02 -131.32 -86.68
C ALA A 7 37.77 -132.45 -87.70
N GLU A 8 38.79 -132.84 -88.48
CA GLU A 8 38.67 -133.90 -89.49
C GLU A 8 38.66 -135.33 -88.91
N LEU A 9 38.96 -135.48 -87.61
CA LEU A 9 38.91 -136.76 -86.89
C LEU A 9 37.63 -136.96 -86.06
N GLY A 10 36.72 -135.97 -86.02
CA GLY A 10 35.40 -136.10 -85.39
C GLY A 10 35.40 -136.10 -83.86
N TRP A 11 36.37 -135.46 -83.22
CA TRP A 11 36.47 -135.35 -81.75
C TRP A 11 36.08 -133.93 -81.32
N ASP A 12 34.87 -133.78 -80.77
CA ASP A 12 34.38 -132.54 -80.19
C ASP A 12 34.75 -132.49 -78.69
N GLU A 13 35.24 -131.36 -78.18
CA GLU A 13 35.82 -131.22 -76.83
C GLU A 13 34.76 -131.10 -75.70
N GLY A 14 33.69 -131.88 -75.80
CA GLY A 14 32.80 -132.20 -74.69
C GLY A 14 33.18 -133.56 -74.11
N LEU A 15 33.75 -133.61 -72.89
CA LEU A 15 34.12 -134.86 -72.21
C LEU A 15 32.90 -135.75 -71.92
N ALA A 16 32.49 -136.55 -72.90
CA ALA A 16 31.56 -137.66 -72.78
C ALA A 16 32.36 -138.98 -72.87
N VAL A 17 32.74 -139.53 -71.73
CA VAL A 17 33.41 -140.84 -71.66
C VAL A 17 32.41 -141.95 -72.03
N PRO A 18 32.76 -142.91 -72.91
CA PRO A 18 31.84 -143.93 -73.40
C PRO A 18 31.17 -144.80 -72.32
N GLU A 19 29.95 -145.25 -72.62
CA GLU A 19 29.08 -145.98 -71.69
C GLU A 19 29.62 -147.36 -71.28
N ALA A 20 29.62 -147.65 -69.98
CA ALA A 20 29.75 -149.02 -69.46
C ALA A 20 28.89 -149.24 -68.19
N ASN A 21 27.95 -150.18 -68.30
CA ASN A 21 26.99 -150.67 -67.31
C ASN A 21 25.84 -149.73 -66.90
N ALA A 22 24.67 -150.32 -66.59
CA ALA A 22 23.40 -149.63 -66.38
C ALA A 22 23.29 -148.96 -64.99
N GLU A 23 23.91 -149.53 -63.95
CA GLU A 23 23.91 -148.97 -62.59
C GLU A 23 24.58 -147.59 -62.51
N ASN A 24 25.65 -147.38 -63.27
CA ASN A 24 26.35 -146.09 -63.33
C ASN A 24 25.48 -144.98 -63.92
N ARG A 25 24.56 -145.31 -64.84
CA ARG A 25 23.57 -144.37 -65.38
C ARG A 25 22.55 -143.93 -64.32
N ALA A 26 22.15 -144.84 -63.43
CA ALA A 26 21.24 -144.52 -62.32
C ALA A 26 21.92 -143.62 -61.27
N LEU A 27 23.13 -143.98 -60.83
CA LEU A 27 23.90 -143.19 -59.86
C LEU A 27 24.27 -141.79 -60.39
N GLN A 28 24.58 -141.66 -61.69
CA GLN A 28 24.87 -140.35 -62.28
C GLN A 28 23.61 -139.48 -62.40
N ALA A 29 22.43 -140.07 -62.60
CA ALA A 29 21.15 -139.37 -62.51
C ALA A 29 20.87 -138.91 -61.07
N GLU A 30 21.10 -139.75 -60.07
CA GLU A 30 20.92 -139.45 -58.64
C GLU A 30 21.83 -138.29 -58.17
N VAL A 31 23.13 -138.33 -58.53
CA VAL A 31 24.06 -137.22 -58.29
C VAL A 31 23.66 -135.95 -59.05
N SER A 32 23.02 -136.06 -60.21
CA SER A 32 22.49 -134.89 -60.93
C SER A 32 21.26 -134.29 -60.22
N THR A 33 20.42 -135.10 -59.57
CA THR A 33 19.30 -134.63 -58.76
C THR A 33 19.76 -134.02 -57.44
N GLU A 34 20.73 -134.60 -56.74
CA GLU A 34 21.32 -133.98 -55.53
C GLU A 34 21.98 -132.62 -55.82
N LYS A 35 22.77 -132.52 -56.90
CA LYS A 35 23.34 -131.22 -57.32
C LYS A 35 22.26 -130.18 -57.61
N ARG A 36 21.09 -130.60 -58.10
CA ARG A 36 19.94 -129.73 -58.33
C ARG A 36 19.26 -129.32 -57.01
N ASN A 37 19.17 -130.23 -56.04
CA ASN A 37 18.67 -129.95 -54.69
C ASN A 37 19.57 -128.96 -53.94
N MET A 38 20.89 -129.16 -53.94
CA MET A 38 21.85 -128.24 -53.32
C MET A 38 21.80 -126.83 -53.96
N GLN A 39 21.55 -126.73 -55.27
CA GLN A 39 21.29 -125.45 -55.95
C GLN A 39 19.96 -124.81 -55.56
N LEU A 40 18.95 -125.59 -55.15
CA LEU A 40 17.68 -125.08 -54.62
C LEU A 40 17.82 -124.66 -53.16
N GLU A 41 18.54 -125.41 -52.32
CA GLU A 41 18.82 -125.04 -50.93
C GLU A 41 19.61 -123.74 -50.82
N ASN A 42 20.68 -123.57 -51.62
CA ASN A 42 21.44 -122.31 -51.66
C ASN A 42 20.59 -121.10 -52.09
N LYS A 43 19.59 -121.30 -52.96
CA LYS A 43 18.61 -120.25 -53.31
C LYS A 43 17.63 -120.00 -52.17
N LEU A 44 17.19 -121.05 -51.48
CA LEU A 44 16.26 -120.97 -50.36
C LEU A 44 16.89 -120.25 -49.17
N GLU A 45 18.18 -120.49 -48.88
CA GLU A 45 18.93 -119.75 -47.85
C GLU A 45 19.12 -118.28 -48.25
N GLY A 46 19.50 -118.01 -49.51
CA GLY A 46 19.55 -116.63 -50.03
C GLY A 46 18.22 -115.89 -49.92
N PHE A 47 17.09 -116.56 -50.14
CA PHE A 47 15.76 -116.00 -49.91
C PHE A 47 15.44 -115.79 -48.42
N LYS A 48 15.90 -116.67 -47.51
CA LYS A 48 15.76 -116.43 -46.05
C LYS A 48 16.54 -115.20 -45.60
N ASP A 49 17.79 -115.06 -46.03
CA ASP A 49 18.62 -113.89 -45.69
C ASP A 49 18.02 -112.60 -46.21
N GLN A 50 17.47 -112.61 -47.43
CA GLN A 50 16.73 -111.49 -47.98
C GLN A 50 15.46 -111.17 -47.16
N ILE A 51 14.65 -112.18 -46.80
CA ILE A 51 13.46 -112.01 -45.95
C ILE A 51 13.83 -111.47 -44.55
N ASN A 52 14.94 -111.92 -43.97
CA ASN A 52 15.43 -111.44 -42.68
C ASN A 52 15.85 -109.97 -42.76
N LEU A 53 16.59 -109.58 -43.81
CA LEU A 53 16.96 -108.19 -44.05
C LEU A 53 15.73 -107.28 -44.25
N GLU A 54 14.76 -107.73 -45.06
CA GLU A 54 13.50 -107.02 -45.27
C GLU A 54 12.66 -106.92 -43.97
N CYS A 55 12.69 -107.93 -43.10
CA CYS A 55 12.06 -107.90 -41.79
C CYS A 55 12.72 -106.89 -40.83
N GLU A 56 14.05 -106.80 -40.80
CA GLU A 56 14.75 -105.77 -40.00
C GLU A 56 14.51 -104.37 -40.54
N GLN A 57 14.55 -104.17 -41.87
CA GLN A 57 14.17 -102.90 -42.49
C GLN A 57 12.73 -102.50 -42.12
N LEU A 58 11.79 -103.44 -42.13
CA LEU A 58 10.39 -103.20 -41.76
C LEU A 58 10.21 -102.93 -40.26
N LYS A 59 11.07 -103.44 -39.38
CA LYS A 59 11.12 -103.03 -37.97
C LYS A 59 11.61 -101.58 -37.84
N THR A 60 12.69 -101.21 -38.51
CA THR A 60 13.22 -99.83 -38.49
C THR A 60 12.18 -98.84 -39.01
N VAL A 61 11.53 -99.14 -40.15
CA VAL A 61 10.44 -98.29 -40.69
C VAL A 61 9.26 -98.16 -39.73
N LYS A 62 8.90 -99.22 -38.97
CA LYS A 62 7.88 -99.13 -37.91
C LYS A 62 8.32 -98.28 -36.71
N GLN A 63 9.60 -98.30 -36.35
CA GLN A 63 10.14 -97.45 -35.29
C GLN A 63 10.13 -95.98 -35.72
N GLU A 64 10.61 -95.66 -36.92
CA GLU A 64 10.54 -94.31 -37.52
C GLU A 64 9.09 -93.80 -37.63
N LEU A 65 8.15 -94.65 -38.05
CA LEU A 65 6.73 -94.31 -38.06
C LEU A 65 6.21 -93.98 -36.65
N SER A 66 6.63 -94.71 -35.62
CA SER A 66 6.25 -94.40 -34.23
C SER A 66 6.83 -93.07 -33.74
N HIS A 67 8.07 -92.75 -34.12
CA HIS A 67 8.78 -91.54 -33.71
C HIS A 67 8.19 -90.30 -34.40
N THR A 68 7.97 -90.37 -35.72
CA THR A 68 7.29 -89.32 -36.48
C THR A 68 5.85 -89.09 -35.99
N GLN A 69 5.11 -90.15 -35.65
CA GLN A 69 3.76 -90.03 -35.09
C GLN A 69 3.73 -89.44 -33.66
N ALA A 70 4.77 -89.70 -32.84
CA ALA A 70 4.94 -89.04 -31.55
C ALA A 70 5.28 -87.55 -31.70
N LEU A 71 6.13 -87.22 -32.67
CA LEU A 71 6.52 -85.84 -32.99
C LEU A 71 5.35 -85.02 -33.56
N LEU A 72 4.48 -85.63 -34.37
CA LEU A 72 3.22 -85.04 -34.82
C LEU A 72 2.31 -84.68 -33.63
N LYS A 73 2.10 -85.62 -32.69
CA LYS A 73 1.31 -85.38 -31.48
C LYS A 73 1.90 -84.30 -30.56
N ALA A 74 3.22 -84.14 -30.54
CA ALA A 74 3.86 -83.03 -29.84
C ALA A 74 3.57 -81.69 -30.54
N LYS A 75 3.66 -81.64 -31.87
CA LYS A 75 3.35 -80.43 -32.67
C LYS A 75 1.87 -80.05 -32.60
N GLU A 76 0.94 -81.02 -32.60
CA GLU A 76 -0.49 -80.76 -32.38
C GLU A 76 -0.71 -80.01 -31.05
N ARG A 77 -0.14 -80.52 -29.94
CA ARG A 77 -0.21 -79.88 -28.61
C ARG A 77 0.42 -78.49 -28.58
N GLU A 78 1.55 -78.29 -29.24
CA GLU A 78 2.16 -76.95 -29.37
C GLU A 78 1.22 -75.98 -30.08
N THR A 79 0.59 -76.38 -31.20
CA THR A 79 -0.37 -75.51 -31.90
C THR A 79 -1.65 -75.25 -31.10
N ASP A 80 -2.09 -76.20 -30.25
CA ASP A 80 -3.20 -75.99 -29.31
C ASP A 80 -2.84 -74.92 -28.24
N LEU A 81 -1.61 -75.00 -27.70
CA LEU A 81 -1.08 -74.02 -26.75
C LEU A 81 -0.93 -72.63 -27.38
N GLU A 82 -0.39 -72.55 -28.61
CA GLU A 82 -0.29 -71.29 -29.36
C GLU A 82 -1.67 -70.67 -29.62
N ARG A 83 -2.67 -71.47 -30.01
CA ARG A 83 -4.06 -71.01 -30.17
C ARG A 83 -4.66 -70.51 -28.85
N HIS A 84 -4.36 -71.16 -27.73
CA HIS A 84 -4.77 -70.69 -26.40
C HIS A 84 -4.08 -69.36 -26.00
N PHE A 85 -2.77 -69.22 -26.20
CA PHE A 85 -2.04 -67.99 -25.93
C PHE A 85 -2.52 -66.83 -26.80
N LYS A 86 -2.80 -67.08 -28.08
CA LYS A 86 -3.40 -66.08 -28.99
C LYS A 86 -4.76 -65.61 -28.47
N ALA A 87 -5.65 -66.52 -28.07
CA ALA A 87 -6.96 -66.17 -27.54
C ALA A 87 -6.89 -65.38 -26.21
N LEU A 88 -5.88 -65.64 -25.36
CA LEU A 88 -5.61 -64.82 -24.17
C LEU A 88 -5.14 -63.41 -24.55
N ALA A 89 -4.20 -63.28 -25.49
CA ALA A 89 -3.71 -62.00 -25.97
C ALA A 89 -4.84 -61.17 -26.60
N GLU A 90 -5.70 -61.78 -27.42
CA GLU A 90 -6.86 -61.12 -28.03
C GLU A 90 -7.83 -60.56 -26.97
N ARG A 91 -8.15 -61.34 -25.92
CA ARG A 91 -8.99 -60.85 -24.80
C ARG A 91 -8.37 -59.68 -24.05
N GLU A 92 -7.08 -59.74 -23.74
CA GLU A 92 -6.39 -58.63 -23.07
C GLU A 92 -6.33 -57.39 -23.96
N THR A 93 -6.10 -57.53 -25.27
CA THR A 93 -6.18 -56.38 -26.19
C THR A 93 -7.59 -55.78 -26.25
N GLY A 94 -8.65 -56.59 -26.23
CA GLY A 94 -10.04 -56.12 -26.16
C GLY A 94 -10.35 -55.37 -24.85
N ARG A 95 -9.87 -55.89 -23.71
CA ARG A 95 -10.00 -55.21 -22.41
C ARG A 95 -9.30 -53.86 -22.42
N LEU A 96 -8.05 -53.82 -22.90
CA LEU A 96 -7.26 -52.59 -22.99
C LEU A 96 -7.88 -51.57 -23.94
N GLN A 97 -8.46 -52.00 -25.07
CA GLN A 97 -9.21 -51.12 -25.98
C GLN A 97 -10.45 -50.51 -25.32
N GLN A 98 -11.19 -51.29 -24.51
CA GLN A 98 -12.34 -50.77 -23.75
C GLN A 98 -11.90 -49.77 -22.67
N GLU A 99 -10.82 -50.05 -21.95
CA GLU A 99 -10.22 -49.13 -20.97
C GLU A 99 -9.73 -47.83 -21.63
N MET A 100 -9.09 -47.91 -22.80
CA MET A 100 -8.71 -46.73 -23.60
C MET A 100 -9.94 -45.89 -23.99
N GLY A 101 -11.00 -46.51 -24.52
CA GLY A 101 -12.22 -45.80 -24.91
C GLY A 101 -12.90 -45.10 -23.73
N ASN A 102 -12.88 -45.70 -22.54
CA ASN A 102 -13.38 -45.07 -21.31
C ASN A 102 -12.53 -43.84 -20.93
N LEU A 103 -11.20 -43.96 -20.95
CA LEU A 103 -10.28 -42.85 -20.67
C LEU A 103 -10.41 -41.71 -21.69
N GLU A 104 -10.63 -42.01 -22.98
CA GLU A 104 -10.89 -41.00 -24.02
C GLU A 104 -12.20 -40.24 -23.76
N ASN A 105 -13.24 -40.93 -23.27
CA ASN A 105 -14.50 -40.30 -22.88
C ASN A 105 -14.32 -39.37 -21.67
N GLU A 106 -13.58 -39.80 -20.64
CA GLU A 106 -13.25 -38.95 -19.49
C GLU A 106 -12.41 -37.74 -19.90
N LEU A 107 -11.40 -37.91 -20.78
CA LEU A 107 -10.59 -36.82 -21.32
C LEU A 107 -11.38 -35.81 -22.17
N ARG A 108 -12.50 -36.24 -22.77
CA ARG A 108 -13.45 -35.36 -23.48
C ARG A 108 -14.30 -34.57 -22.49
N LEU A 109 -14.91 -35.22 -21.50
CA LEU A 109 -15.70 -34.55 -20.45
C LEU A 109 -14.85 -33.56 -19.64
N LEU A 110 -13.59 -33.91 -19.34
CA LEU A 110 -12.64 -33.01 -18.70
C LEU A 110 -12.30 -31.80 -19.58
N ARG A 111 -12.19 -31.95 -20.91
CA ARG A 111 -12.02 -30.84 -21.85
C ARG A 111 -13.25 -29.93 -21.91
N GLU A 112 -14.46 -30.48 -21.96
CA GLU A 112 -15.70 -29.69 -21.94
C GLU A 112 -15.84 -28.88 -20.64
N LYS A 113 -15.54 -29.51 -19.49
CA LYS A 113 -15.50 -28.85 -18.19
C LYS A 113 -14.42 -27.78 -18.10
N LYS A 114 -13.23 -28.03 -18.65
CA LYS A 114 -12.13 -27.07 -18.77
C LYS A 114 -12.58 -25.81 -19.52
N ASN A 115 -13.19 -25.98 -20.69
CA ASN A 115 -13.67 -24.87 -21.53
C ASN A 115 -14.79 -24.06 -20.83
N ALA A 116 -15.71 -24.73 -20.11
CA ALA A 116 -16.74 -24.05 -19.33
C ALA A 116 -16.16 -23.22 -18.17
N GLN A 117 -15.09 -23.71 -17.53
CA GLN A 117 -14.36 -22.97 -16.50
C GLN A 117 -13.59 -21.78 -17.09
N GLU A 118 -12.88 -21.94 -18.21
CA GLU A 118 -12.21 -20.84 -18.94
C GLU A 118 -13.18 -19.70 -19.28
N ASN A 119 -14.35 -20.02 -19.84
CA ASN A 119 -15.38 -19.03 -20.16
C ASN A 119 -15.93 -18.30 -18.91
N THR A 120 -15.96 -18.98 -17.76
CA THR A 120 -16.39 -18.37 -16.48
C THR A 120 -15.32 -17.44 -15.93
N ILE A 121 -14.05 -17.86 -16.05
CA ILE A 121 -12.86 -17.10 -15.63
C ILE A 121 -12.71 -15.84 -16.48
N PHE A 122 -12.84 -15.94 -17.81
CA PHE A 122 -12.80 -14.80 -18.71
C PHE A 122 -13.84 -13.71 -18.34
N LYS A 123 -15.05 -14.13 -17.99
CA LYS A 123 -16.10 -13.20 -17.50
C LYS A 123 -15.78 -12.61 -16.12
N ALA A 124 -15.03 -13.32 -15.28
CA ALA A 124 -14.60 -12.84 -13.97
C ALA A 124 -13.41 -11.87 -14.07
N THR A 125 -12.42 -12.14 -14.93
CA THR A 125 -11.29 -11.23 -15.19
C THR A 125 -11.74 -9.95 -15.87
N GLN A 126 -12.70 -10.02 -16.81
CA GLN A 126 -13.32 -8.81 -17.38
C GLN A 126 -13.96 -7.92 -16.29
N LYS A 127 -14.74 -8.50 -15.38
CA LYS A 127 -15.34 -7.76 -14.25
C LYS A 127 -14.30 -7.21 -13.28
N LEU A 128 -13.19 -7.92 -13.05
CA LEU A 128 -12.09 -7.43 -12.23
C LEU A 128 -11.43 -6.20 -12.87
N GLU A 129 -11.25 -6.19 -14.19
CA GLU A 129 -10.67 -5.04 -14.89
C GLU A 129 -11.64 -3.83 -14.90
N GLU A 130 -12.95 -4.07 -15.08
CA GLU A 130 -13.99 -3.03 -14.90
C GLU A 130 -13.95 -2.40 -13.50
N LEU A 131 -13.80 -3.21 -12.45
CA LEU A 131 -13.65 -2.74 -11.07
C LEU A 131 -12.32 -2.00 -10.85
N ARG A 132 -11.24 -2.43 -11.51
CA ARG A 132 -9.91 -1.82 -11.42
C ARG A 132 -9.86 -0.44 -12.07
N VAL A 133 -10.46 -0.28 -13.25
CA VAL A 133 -10.64 1.02 -13.92
C VAL A 133 -11.47 1.95 -13.04
N ARG A 134 -12.54 1.43 -12.42
CA ARG A 134 -13.37 2.20 -11.48
C ARG A 134 -12.59 2.65 -10.24
N GLN A 135 -11.84 1.76 -9.61
CA GLN A 135 -10.99 2.08 -8.46
C GLN A 135 -9.94 3.15 -8.81
N ASN A 136 -9.36 3.09 -10.01
CA ASN A 136 -8.39 4.11 -10.47
C ASN A 136 -9.06 5.49 -10.64
N TRP A 137 -10.30 5.53 -11.13
CA TRP A 137 -11.08 6.77 -11.25
C TRP A 137 -11.50 7.33 -9.88
N ASP A 138 -11.94 6.47 -8.96
CA ASP A 138 -12.26 6.84 -7.58
C ASP A 138 -11.02 7.40 -6.85
N GLN A 139 -9.83 6.80 -7.07
CA GLN A 139 -8.55 7.28 -6.55
C GLN A 139 -8.17 8.66 -7.12
N GLN A 140 -8.21 8.84 -8.44
CA GLN A 140 -7.95 10.14 -9.08
C GLN A 140 -8.90 11.24 -8.58
N THR A 141 -10.16 10.88 -8.35
CA THR A 141 -11.17 11.79 -7.79
C THR A 141 -10.81 12.18 -6.35
N LEU A 142 -10.40 11.23 -5.52
CA LEU A 142 -9.95 11.50 -4.15
C LEU A 142 -8.70 12.40 -4.12
N ASP A 143 -7.70 12.12 -4.96
CA ASP A 143 -6.47 12.90 -5.03
C ASP A 143 -6.73 14.35 -5.46
N ALA A 144 -7.61 14.56 -6.44
CA ALA A 144 -8.06 15.90 -6.85
C ALA A 144 -8.81 16.66 -5.72
N TRP A 145 -9.61 15.96 -4.91
CA TRP A 145 -10.26 16.56 -3.73
C TRP A 145 -9.25 16.91 -2.62
N LEU A 146 -8.20 16.11 -2.44
CA LEU A 146 -7.13 16.41 -1.48
C LEU A 146 -6.29 17.61 -1.92
N GLU A 147 -5.94 17.72 -3.21
CA GLU A 147 -5.28 18.91 -3.77
C GLU A 147 -6.13 20.17 -3.58
N GLU A 148 -7.43 20.10 -3.91
CA GLU A 148 -8.31 21.27 -3.78
C GLU A 148 -8.52 21.65 -2.31
N SER A 149 -8.59 20.68 -1.40
CA SER A 149 -8.59 20.96 0.06
C SER A 149 -7.29 21.65 0.51
N ALA A 150 -6.13 21.21 0.02
CA ALA A 150 -4.86 21.85 0.34
C ALA A 150 -4.79 23.30 -0.16
N ARG A 151 -5.29 23.57 -1.39
CA ARG A 151 -5.41 24.95 -1.91
C ARG A 151 -6.35 25.80 -1.05
N LYS A 152 -7.48 25.26 -0.58
CA LYS A 152 -8.40 25.95 0.35
C LYS A 152 -7.73 26.28 1.69
N ASP A 153 -6.90 25.38 2.20
CA ASP A 153 -6.13 25.62 3.43
C ASP A 153 -5.05 26.70 3.22
N GLU A 154 -4.40 26.75 2.05
CA GLU A 154 -3.48 27.84 1.67
C GLU A 154 -4.20 29.19 1.52
N GLU A 155 -5.36 29.23 0.84
CA GLU A 155 -6.21 30.42 0.70
C GLU A 155 -6.65 30.96 2.06
N THR A 156 -7.14 30.08 2.95
CA THR A 156 -7.60 30.49 4.29
C THR A 156 -6.44 30.95 5.18
N MET A 157 -5.26 30.34 5.09
CA MET A 157 -4.04 30.82 5.77
C MET A 157 -3.61 32.20 5.25
N ALA A 158 -3.74 32.48 3.95
CA ALA A 158 -3.50 33.82 3.39
C ALA A 158 -4.52 34.85 3.90
N ILE A 159 -5.81 34.50 3.96
CA ILE A 159 -6.87 35.36 4.52
C ILE A 159 -6.60 35.65 6.01
N ILE A 160 -6.23 34.65 6.81
CA ILE A 160 -5.88 34.82 8.23
C ILE A 160 -4.69 35.77 8.38
N LYS A 161 -3.66 35.64 7.54
CA LYS A 161 -2.49 36.54 7.54
C LYS A 161 -2.89 37.99 7.25
N TYR A 162 -3.73 38.24 6.25
CA TYR A 162 -4.23 39.59 5.96
C TYR A 162 -5.11 40.13 7.09
N ALA A 163 -6.01 39.32 7.64
CA ALA A 163 -6.83 39.71 8.78
C ALA A 163 -6.00 40.11 10.02
N GLN A 164 -4.89 39.43 10.29
CA GLN A 164 -3.95 39.81 11.36
C GLN A 164 -3.22 41.13 11.07
N GLN A 165 -2.86 41.39 9.81
CA GLN A 165 -2.27 42.66 9.39
C GLN A 165 -3.26 43.82 9.53
N ASP A 166 -4.52 43.62 9.13
CA ASP A 166 -5.59 44.60 9.29
C ASP A 166 -5.92 44.83 10.77
N GLU A 167 -5.96 43.79 11.61
CA GLU A 167 -6.17 43.95 13.05
C GLU A 167 -5.05 44.77 13.71
N HIS A 168 -3.79 44.56 13.30
CA HIS A 168 -2.68 45.39 13.73
C HIS A 168 -2.82 46.84 13.23
N ARG A 169 -3.24 47.04 11.97
CA ARG A 169 -3.49 48.36 11.38
C ARG A 169 -4.59 49.11 12.13
N ILE A 170 -5.69 48.43 12.47
CA ILE A 170 -6.80 48.95 13.27
C ILE A 170 -6.29 49.39 14.64
N LYS A 171 -5.54 48.54 15.38
CA LYS A 171 -4.98 48.90 16.69
C LYS A 171 -4.12 50.17 16.64
N VAL A 172 -3.28 50.33 15.61
CA VAL A 172 -2.47 51.55 15.41
C VAL A 172 -3.36 52.78 15.16
N LEU A 173 -4.42 52.65 14.35
CA LEU A 173 -5.36 53.74 14.08
C LEU A 173 -6.21 54.11 15.30
N THR A 174 -6.67 53.14 16.09
CA THR A 174 -7.41 53.37 17.34
C THR A 174 -6.57 54.18 18.32
N VAL A 175 -5.33 53.79 18.57
CA VAL A 175 -4.40 54.55 19.45
C VAL A 175 -4.15 55.96 18.92
N ALA A 176 -4.08 56.15 17.60
CA ALA A 176 -3.95 57.48 17.00
C ALA A 176 -5.22 58.34 17.20
N ILE A 177 -6.42 57.76 17.12
CA ILE A 177 -7.70 58.42 17.40
C ILE A 177 -7.81 58.78 18.89
N GLU A 178 -7.47 57.87 19.79
CA GLU A 178 -7.43 58.12 21.25
C GLU A 178 -6.49 59.29 21.58
N LYS A 179 -5.28 59.30 21.00
CA LYS A 179 -4.34 60.42 21.15
C LYS A 179 -4.94 61.73 20.64
N LYS A 180 -5.56 61.74 19.46
CA LYS A 180 -6.14 62.97 18.87
C LYS A 180 -7.38 63.47 19.61
N THR A 181 -8.23 62.58 20.13
CA THR A 181 -9.37 62.95 20.97
C THR A 181 -8.91 63.46 22.34
N LEU A 182 -7.84 62.93 22.91
CA LEU A 182 -7.22 63.47 24.12
C LEU A 182 -6.61 64.87 23.91
N GLU A 183 -5.86 65.08 22.81
CA GLU A 183 -5.36 66.39 22.39
C GLU A 183 -6.52 67.40 22.18
N ALA A 184 -7.61 66.99 21.54
CA ALA A 184 -8.79 67.84 21.34
C ALA A 184 -9.50 68.19 22.66
N ASN A 185 -9.63 67.22 23.57
CA ASN A 185 -10.20 67.44 24.90
C ASN A 185 -9.34 68.38 25.76
N GLN A 186 -8.01 68.30 25.66
CA GLN A 186 -7.11 69.25 26.32
C GLN A 186 -7.30 70.67 25.77
N LYS A 187 -7.39 70.84 24.45
CA LYS A 187 -7.66 72.14 23.81
C LYS A 187 -9.02 72.71 24.20
N ARG A 188 -10.07 71.89 24.27
CA ARG A 188 -11.39 72.31 24.76
C ARG A 188 -11.33 72.80 26.20
N LYS A 189 -10.70 72.04 27.11
CA LYS A 189 -10.52 72.45 28.51
C LYS A 189 -9.69 73.73 28.67
N ALA A 190 -8.75 74.00 27.76
CA ALA A 190 -8.05 75.29 27.73
C ALA A 190 -9.00 76.42 27.30
N LEU A 191 -9.73 76.25 26.20
CA LEU A 191 -10.73 77.22 25.74
C LEU A 191 -11.81 77.53 26.79
N ASP A 192 -12.31 76.51 27.50
CA ASP A 192 -13.30 76.67 28.57
C ASP A 192 -12.74 77.56 29.71
N ARG A 193 -11.44 77.41 30.05
CA ARG A 193 -10.78 78.25 31.07
C ARG A 193 -10.66 79.70 30.60
N GLU A 194 -10.10 79.93 29.41
CA GLU A 194 -9.99 81.27 28.81
C GLU A 194 -11.36 81.95 28.73
N MET A 195 -12.42 81.20 28.41
CA MET A 195 -13.80 81.71 28.41
C MET A 195 -14.27 82.08 29.83
N THR A 196 -14.04 81.24 30.85
CA THR A 196 -14.39 81.58 32.24
C THR A 196 -13.58 82.77 32.77
N GLU A 197 -12.30 82.88 32.43
CA GLU A 197 -11.44 84.00 32.79
C GLU A 197 -11.95 85.29 32.12
N THR A 198 -12.24 85.25 30.83
CA THR A 198 -12.85 86.37 30.07
C THR A 198 -14.19 86.81 30.68
N ILE A 199 -15.08 85.87 31.02
CA ILE A 199 -16.37 86.17 31.67
C ILE A 199 -16.14 86.79 33.06
N SER A 200 -15.19 86.27 33.84
CA SER A 200 -14.89 86.81 35.17
C SER A 200 -14.32 88.23 35.10
N ALA A 201 -13.48 88.51 34.10
CA ALA A 201 -12.95 89.85 33.84
C ALA A 201 -14.07 90.81 33.39
N GLN A 202 -15.00 90.36 32.54
CA GLN A 202 -16.17 91.15 32.14
C GLN A 202 -17.07 91.48 33.34
N ILE A 203 -17.38 90.51 34.20
CA ILE A 203 -18.16 90.72 35.44
C ILE A 203 -17.44 91.71 36.37
N ALA A 204 -16.11 91.60 36.50
CA ALA A 204 -15.33 92.55 37.29
C ALA A 204 -15.38 93.96 36.68
N LEU A 205 -15.26 94.10 35.36
CA LEU A 205 -15.39 95.39 34.66
C LEU A 205 -16.79 95.99 34.87
N ASP A 206 -17.85 95.23 34.65
CA ASP A 206 -19.23 95.68 34.84
C ASP A 206 -19.47 96.09 36.30
N LYS A 207 -18.91 95.36 37.28
CA LYS A 207 -19.01 95.75 38.68
C LYS A 207 -18.20 97.00 39.02
N THR A 208 -17.02 97.20 38.42
CA THR A 208 -16.30 98.48 38.57
C THR A 208 -17.04 99.64 37.92
N ALA A 209 -17.68 99.43 36.77
CA ALA A 209 -18.50 100.45 36.10
C ALA A 209 -19.74 100.81 36.93
N GLU A 210 -20.37 99.83 37.58
CA GLU A 210 -21.49 100.07 38.50
C GLU A 210 -21.01 100.79 39.78
N ASN A 211 -19.89 100.39 40.37
CA ASN A 211 -19.28 101.10 41.51
C ASN A 211 -18.89 102.54 41.13
N LEU A 212 -18.44 102.79 39.89
CA LEU A 212 -18.18 104.14 39.37
C LEU A 212 -19.47 104.95 39.22
N ARG A 213 -20.56 104.36 38.73
CA ARG A 213 -21.89 105.03 38.69
C ARG A 213 -22.39 105.34 40.09
N GLN A 214 -22.24 104.41 41.04
CA GLN A 214 -22.59 104.62 42.44
C GLN A 214 -21.74 105.75 43.05
N ALA A 215 -20.41 105.73 42.89
CA ALA A 215 -19.54 106.79 43.36
C ALA A 215 -19.82 108.15 42.67
N HIS A 216 -20.30 108.16 41.42
CA HIS A 216 -20.77 109.37 40.74
C HIS A 216 -22.09 109.89 41.32
N LEU A 217 -23.05 109.02 41.66
CA LEU A 217 -24.30 109.37 42.33
C LEU A 217 -24.02 109.86 43.76
N GLU A 218 -23.21 109.14 44.53
CA GLU A 218 -22.75 109.55 45.86
C GLU A 218 -22.01 110.87 45.80
N ARG A 219 -21.17 111.13 44.79
CA ARG A 219 -20.55 112.44 44.56
C ARG A 219 -21.57 113.52 44.18
N GLN A 220 -22.59 113.22 43.37
CA GLN A 220 -23.63 114.19 43.02
C GLN A 220 -24.49 114.54 44.22
N GLU A 221 -24.88 113.53 45.01
CA GLU A 221 -25.56 113.68 46.30
C GLU A 221 -24.67 114.44 47.28
N LEU A 222 -23.37 114.16 47.34
CA LEU A 222 -22.42 114.95 48.13
C LEU A 222 -22.33 116.38 47.62
N ILE A 223 -22.31 116.66 46.32
CA ILE A 223 -22.34 118.03 45.77
C ILE A 223 -23.67 118.73 46.06
N HIS A 224 -24.78 118.01 46.05
CA HIS A 224 -26.09 118.54 46.42
C HIS A 224 -26.16 118.84 47.91
N GLN A 225 -25.73 117.91 48.76
CA GLN A 225 -25.55 118.10 50.20
C GLN A 225 -24.56 119.22 50.51
N TRP A 226 -23.47 119.39 49.74
CA TRP A 226 -22.53 120.50 49.91
C TRP A 226 -23.12 121.83 49.44
N SER A 227 -23.95 121.84 48.39
CA SER A 227 -24.71 123.04 48.01
C SER A 227 -25.74 123.40 49.08
N ASN A 228 -26.45 122.40 49.60
CA ASN A 228 -27.40 122.55 50.70
C ASN A 228 -26.69 122.91 52.01
N THR A 229 -25.47 122.42 52.29
CA THR A 229 -24.68 122.87 53.45
C THR A 229 -23.99 124.20 53.19
N ILE A 230 -23.80 124.66 51.96
CA ILE A 230 -23.41 126.05 51.68
C ILE A 230 -24.62 126.98 51.86
N GLU A 231 -25.84 126.57 51.52
CA GLU A 231 -27.06 127.31 51.91
C GLU A 231 -27.33 127.25 53.42
N HIS A 232 -27.14 126.09 54.05
CA HIS A 232 -27.28 125.92 55.48
C HIS A 232 -26.11 126.50 56.26
N LEU A 233 -24.91 126.67 55.69
CA LEU A 233 -23.83 127.49 56.27
C LEU A 233 -24.07 128.97 55.99
N ARG A 234 -24.72 129.38 54.89
CA ARG A 234 -25.22 130.77 54.79
C ARG A 234 -26.33 131.07 55.81
N LYS A 235 -27.15 130.08 56.18
CA LYS A 235 -28.14 130.18 57.26
C LYS A 235 -27.54 129.94 58.65
N ARG A 236 -26.50 129.12 58.80
CA ARG A 236 -25.81 128.85 60.07
C ARG A 236 -24.64 129.78 60.35
N ASP A 237 -24.06 130.49 59.40
CA ASP A 237 -23.25 131.67 59.69
C ASP A 237 -24.12 132.78 60.32
N ALA A 238 -25.46 132.69 60.15
CA ALA A 238 -26.44 133.50 60.87
C ALA A 238 -27.03 132.83 62.15
N GLU A 239 -26.82 131.52 62.40
CA GLU A 239 -27.47 130.76 63.50
C GLU A 239 -26.52 129.86 64.33
N MET A 240 -25.23 129.78 64.00
CA MET A 240 -24.17 128.99 64.65
C MET A 240 -23.32 129.87 65.56
N GLN A 241 -24.01 130.67 66.36
CA GLN A 241 -23.43 131.20 67.61
C GLN A 241 -23.63 130.25 68.80
N GLN A 242 -24.32 129.10 68.65
CA GLN A 242 -24.59 128.15 69.75
C GLN A 242 -24.49 126.64 69.37
N CYS A 243 -23.82 125.87 70.25
CA CYS A 243 -23.36 124.46 70.17
C CYS A 243 -24.29 123.47 70.96
N ALA A 244 -23.95 122.20 71.30
CA ALA A 244 -23.55 120.97 70.56
C ALA A 244 -23.35 119.75 71.55
N LEU A 245 -23.16 118.49 71.04
CA LEU A 245 -22.60 117.24 71.73
C LEU A 245 -23.48 116.52 72.82
N LEU A 246 -23.34 115.24 73.31
CA LEU A 246 -22.56 113.98 73.03
C LEU A 246 -23.14 112.69 73.76
N ASP A 247 -22.86 111.45 73.27
CA ASP A 247 -22.48 110.14 73.94
C ASP A 247 -23.20 109.42 75.16
N SER A 248 -23.00 108.13 75.56
CA SER A 248 -22.54 106.83 74.94
C SER A 248 -22.44 105.57 75.91
N ILE A 249 -22.19 104.34 75.37
CA ILE A 249 -21.56 103.04 75.91
C ILE A 249 -22.25 102.11 76.98
N LYS A 250 -22.14 100.75 76.76
CA LYS A 250 -21.73 99.60 77.67
C LYS A 250 -22.62 98.32 77.54
N GLY A 251 -22.17 97.06 77.72
CA GLY A 251 -20.80 96.50 77.83
C GLY A 251 -20.56 95.44 78.95
N ASN A 252 -20.50 94.13 78.60
CA ASN A 252 -19.85 92.96 79.29
C ASN A 252 -20.63 92.08 80.31
N LEU A 253 -20.93 90.79 79.98
CA LEU A 253 -21.23 89.71 80.99
C LEU A 253 -21.13 88.22 80.51
N GLU A 254 -20.27 87.79 79.57
CA GLU A 254 -20.25 86.37 79.14
C GLU A 254 -18.84 85.74 79.08
N ARG A 255 -18.48 84.95 80.12
CA ARG A 255 -17.27 84.08 80.16
C ARG A 255 -17.41 82.79 81.00
N THR A 256 -18.61 82.34 81.36
CA THR A 256 -18.82 81.21 82.29
C THR A 256 -19.47 79.96 81.64
N ALA A 257 -19.28 79.77 80.33
CA ALA A 257 -19.92 78.70 79.56
C ALA A 257 -18.99 77.52 79.16
N ALA A 258 -17.67 77.63 79.38
CA ALA A 258 -16.70 76.75 78.72
C ALA A 258 -16.36 75.42 79.45
N ASP A 259 -16.55 75.33 80.77
CA ASP A 259 -15.97 74.24 81.58
C ASP A 259 -16.81 72.96 81.69
N VAL A 260 -18.04 72.93 81.12
CA VAL A 260 -18.99 71.81 81.28
C VAL A 260 -18.81 70.71 80.20
N GLU A 261 -18.22 71.02 79.05
CA GLU A 261 -18.15 70.13 77.89
C GLU A 261 -17.17 68.94 78.07
N THR A 262 -16.10 69.14 78.85
CA THR A 262 -14.91 68.25 78.84
C THR A 262 -15.12 66.91 79.56
N VAL A 263 -15.88 66.90 80.66
CA VAL A 263 -16.07 65.72 81.53
C VAL A 263 -16.94 64.63 80.89
N ARG A 264 -17.83 64.98 79.94
CA ARG A 264 -18.73 64.01 79.27
C ARG A 264 -18.01 63.07 78.29
N SER A 265 -16.86 63.48 77.75
CA SER A 265 -16.15 62.73 76.71
C SER A 265 -15.48 61.44 77.23
N HIS A 266 -14.94 61.47 78.46
CA HIS A 266 -14.14 60.36 79.01
C HIS A 266 -14.96 59.12 79.40
N ILE A 267 -16.21 59.31 79.83
CA ILE A 267 -17.09 58.22 80.31
C ILE A 267 -17.57 57.32 79.14
N SER A 268 -17.65 57.86 77.93
CA SER A 268 -18.14 57.14 76.75
C SER A 268 -17.11 56.14 76.19
N SER A 269 -15.81 56.43 76.33
CA SER A 269 -14.71 55.58 75.85
C SER A 269 -14.60 54.26 76.62
N MET A 270 -14.54 54.32 77.96
CA MET A 270 -14.32 53.14 78.81
C MET A 270 -15.44 52.08 78.71
N LYS A 271 -16.65 52.48 78.31
CA LYS A 271 -17.80 51.58 78.16
C LYS A 271 -17.73 50.72 76.89
N LYS A 272 -16.97 51.15 75.87
CA LYS A 272 -16.79 50.44 74.60
C LYS A 272 -15.79 49.28 74.74
N ASP A 273 -14.64 49.55 75.36
CA ASP A 273 -13.55 48.58 75.55
C ASP A 273 -13.92 47.37 76.43
N THR A 274 -14.97 47.49 77.25
CA THR A 274 -15.54 46.37 78.02
C THR A 274 -16.42 45.44 77.18
N GLN A 275 -17.10 45.95 76.15
CA GLN A 275 -18.00 45.16 75.29
C GLN A 275 -17.20 44.32 74.28
N ASP A 276 -16.17 44.93 73.66
CA ASP A 276 -15.34 44.26 72.64
C ASP A 276 -14.52 43.07 73.18
N LYS A 277 -14.44 42.93 74.52
CA LYS A 277 -13.75 41.81 75.21
C LYS A 277 -14.70 40.66 75.57
N THR A 278 -15.98 40.92 75.81
CA THR A 278 -16.97 39.85 76.05
C THR A 278 -17.27 39.05 74.79
N ASP A 279 -17.39 39.73 73.65
CA ASP A 279 -17.84 39.11 72.40
C ASP A 279 -16.79 38.12 71.85
N LYS A 280 -15.50 38.48 71.91
CA LYS A 280 -14.37 37.60 71.53
C LYS A 280 -14.25 36.33 72.39
N LEU A 281 -14.71 36.38 73.64
CA LEU A 281 -14.68 35.24 74.55
C LEU A 281 -15.83 34.25 74.27
N GLN A 282 -16.90 34.72 73.62
CA GLN A 282 -18.03 33.91 73.19
C GLN A 282 -17.74 33.18 71.86
N GLU A 283 -17.10 33.83 70.89
CA GLU A 283 -16.67 33.20 69.62
C GLU A 283 -15.72 32.02 69.85
N ALA A 284 -14.72 32.17 70.73
CA ALA A 284 -13.76 31.12 71.07
C ALA A 284 -14.42 29.86 71.69
N ARG A 285 -15.53 30.02 72.43
CA ARG A 285 -16.28 28.91 73.01
C ARG A 285 -17.06 28.12 71.95
N LEU A 286 -17.67 28.82 70.99
CA LEU A 286 -18.38 28.19 69.87
C LEU A 286 -17.43 27.39 68.96
N HIS A 287 -16.22 27.91 68.73
CA HIS A 287 -15.20 27.21 67.95
C HIS A 287 -14.75 25.88 68.58
N ASN A 288 -14.55 25.84 69.90
CA ASN A 288 -14.13 24.62 70.60
C ASN A 288 -15.23 23.55 70.64
N ALA A 289 -16.50 23.92 70.83
CA ALA A 289 -17.62 22.98 70.78
C ALA A 289 -17.71 22.26 69.42
N GLY A 290 -17.52 23.00 68.32
CA GLY A 290 -17.52 22.45 66.96
C GLY A 290 -16.31 21.57 66.61
N LEU A 291 -15.27 21.50 67.45
CA LEU A 291 -14.16 20.56 67.30
C LEU A 291 -14.42 19.25 68.05
N GLU A 292 -15.09 19.28 69.20
CA GLU A 292 -15.46 18.06 69.94
C GLU A 292 -16.49 17.20 69.21
N GLU A 293 -17.45 17.81 68.50
CA GLU A 293 -18.40 17.08 67.66
C GLU A 293 -17.70 16.39 66.47
N LYS A 294 -16.74 17.07 65.83
CA LYS A 294 -15.95 16.49 64.74
C LYS A 294 -15.09 15.31 65.20
N LEU A 295 -14.54 15.38 66.42
CA LEU A 295 -13.78 14.27 67.01
C LEU A 295 -14.68 13.04 67.24
N LYS A 296 -15.89 13.24 67.77
CA LYS A 296 -16.86 12.16 68.01
C LYS A 296 -17.34 11.49 66.71
N ALA A 297 -17.62 12.28 65.67
CA ALA A 297 -18.00 11.76 64.35
C ALA A 297 -16.92 10.89 63.69
N VAL A 298 -15.64 11.26 63.84
CA VAL A 298 -14.51 10.47 63.33
C VAL A 298 -14.33 9.15 64.11
N THR A 299 -14.59 9.13 65.41
CA THR A 299 -14.54 7.88 66.21
C THR A 299 -15.71 6.93 65.95
N GLN A 300 -16.85 7.43 65.48
CA GLN A 300 -18.04 6.61 65.16
C GLN A 300 -18.06 6.10 63.70
N THR A 301 -17.18 6.59 62.83
CA THR A 301 -17.09 6.19 61.41
C THR A 301 -16.06 5.08 61.13
N ALA A 302 -15.49 4.48 62.17
CA ALA A 302 -14.70 3.24 62.10
C ALA A 302 -15.61 2.00 61.97
N LEU A 303 -16.44 1.97 60.92
CA LEU A 303 -17.43 0.95 60.64
C LEU A 303 -16.83 -0.42 60.30
N SER A 304 -17.64 -1.47 60.47
CA SER A 304 -17.22 -2.86 60.26
C SER A 304 -16.94 -3.17 58.77
N VAL A 305 -16.20 -4.25 58.50
CA VAL A 305 -15.79 -4.64 57.14
C VAL A 305 -17.00 -4.91 56.23
N GLU A 306 -18.13 -5.34 56.79
CA GLU A 306 -19.37 -5.64 56.07
C GLU A 306 -20.07 -4.39 55.52
N GLU A 307 -20.10 -3.29 56.29
CA GLU A 307 -20.70 -2.02 55.85
C GLU A 307 -19.86 -1.35 54.75
N ARG A 308 -18.54 -1.54 54.77
CA ARG A 308 -17.65 -1.12 53.66
C ARG A 308 -17.88 -1.93 52.38
N ALA A 309 -18.21 -3.22 52.48
CA ALA A 309 -18.57 -4.04 51.33
C ALA A 309 -19.90 -3.57 50.73
N ALA A 310 -20.93 -3.36 51.56
CA ALA A 310 -22.22 -2.83 51.13
C ALA A 310 -22.13 -1.44 50.47
N GLN A 311 -21.26 -0.55 51.00
CA GLN A 311 -20.98 0.75 50.38
C GLN A 311 -20.28 0.60 49.02
N MET A 312 -19.35 -0.34 48.85
CA MET A 312 -18.72 -0.61 47.56
C MET A 312 -19.71 -1.18 46.53
N ASP A 313 -20.59 -2.10 46.94
CA ASP A 313 -21.64 -2.64 46.06
C ASP A 313 -22.69 -1.58 45.67
N GLN A 314 -22.95 -0.61 46.54
CA GLN A 314 -23.80 0.53 46.21
C GLN A 314 -23.10 1.48 45.22
N LEU A 315 -21.83 1.81 45.45
CA LEU A 315 -21.02 2.59 44.49
C LEU A 315 -20.95 1.91 43.11
N LEU A 316 -20.80 0.58 43.06
CA LEU A 316 -20.83 -0.15 41.79
C LEU A 316 -22.19 -0.04 41.07
N LYS A 317 -23.32 -0.09 41.80
CA LYS A 317 -24.66 0.13 41.21
C LYS A 317 -24.89 1.57 40.75
N ASP A 318 -24.31 2.53 41.44
CA ASP A 318 -24.43 3.95 41.11
C ASP A 318 -23.58 4.27 39.87
N GLU A 319 -22.37 3.71 39.77
CA GLU A 319 -21.52 3.75 38.56
C GLU A 319 -22.17 3.00 37.38
N GLU A 320 -22.79 1.84 37.59
CA GLU A 320 -23.57 1.15 36.55
C GLU A 320 -24.76 1.97 36.05
N GLN A 321 -25.38 2.80 36.91
CA GLN A 321 -26.43 3.72 36.51
C GLN A 321 -25.86 4.91 35.75
N ALA A 322 -24.74 5.49 36.20
CA ALA A 322 -24.04 6.56 35.50
C ALA A 322 -23.60 6.14 34.08
N VAL A 323 -23.11 4.90 33.90
CA VAL A 323 -22.79 4.34 32.57
C VAL A 323 -24.04 4.24 31.69
N LYS A 324 -25.18 3.77 32.23
CA LYS A 324 -26.45 3.70 31.48
C LYS A 324 -26.97 5.09 31.09
N GLU A 325 -26.83 6.08 31.97
CA GLU A 325 -27.18 7.48 31.64
C GLU A 325 -26.25 8.07 30.58
N LEU A 326 -24.94 7.78 30.65
CA LEU A 326 -23.98 8.18 29.62
C LEU A 326 -24.29 7.53 28.27
N ASP A 327 -24.67 6.25 28.23
CA ASP A 327 -25.10 5.58 26.99
C ASP A 327 -26.37 6.24 26.40
N VAL A 328 -27.35 6.60 27.24
CA VAL A 328 -28.55 7.34 26.81
C VAL A 328 -28.20 8.74 26.30
N GLN A 329 -27.26 9.45 26.94
CA GLN A 329 -26.75 10.74 26.46
C GLN A 329 -26.02 10.59 25.12
N LEU A 330 -25.19 9.55 24.97
CA LEU A 330 -24.46 9.25 23.73
C LEU A 330 -25.44 8.90 22.59
N GLN A 331 -26.52 8.17 22.88
CA GLN A 331 -27.60 7.91 21.93
C GLN A 331 -28.30 9.21 21.48
N ARG A 332 -28.68 10.08 22.43
CA ARG A 332 -29.25 11.41 22.13
C ARG A 332 -28.31 12.29 21.31
N HIS A 333 -27.00 12.25 21.58
CA HIS A 333 -26.00 12.98 20.79
C HIS A 333 -25.84 12.40 19.37
N ARG A 334 -25.97 11.09 19.18
CA ARG A 334 -25.99 10.46 17.84
C ARG A 334 -27.24 10.89 17.04
N GLU A 335 -28.40 10.91 17.68
CA GLU A 335 -29.67 11.36 17.08
C GLU A 335 -29.62 12.85 16.71
N ALA A 336 -29.16 13.71 17.62
CA ALA A 336 -28.95 15.14 17.36
C ALA A 336 -27.96 15.39 16.21
N LEU A 337 -26.88 14.59 16.12
CA LEU A 337 -25.90 14.68 15.03
C LEU A 337 -26.44 14.15 13.70
N ALA A 338 -27.38 13.20 13.71
CA ALA A 338 -28.11 12.77 12.51
C ALA A 338 -29.06 13.87 12.02
N HIS A 339 -29.83 14.50 12.91
CA HIS A 339 -30.67 15.66 12.58
C HIS A 339 -29.86 16.83 12.05
N GLN A 340 -28.77 17.24 12.71
CA GLN A 340 -27.91 18.32 12.24
C GLN A 340 -27.31 18.03 10.86
N LYS A 341 -26.96 16.78 10.53
CA LYS A 341 -26.52 16.39 9.19
C LYS A 341 -27.62 16.54 8.14
N GLN A 342 -28.84 16.13 8.48
CA GLN A 342 -30.01 16.28 7.61
C GLN A 342 -30.31 17.78 7.38
N ASP A 343 -30.32 18.59 8.43
CA ASP A 343 -30.54 20.04 8.36
C ASP A 343 -29.47 20.72 7.49
N LEU A 344 -28.18 20.39 7.69
CA LEU A 344 -27.07 20.90 6.89
C LEU A 344 -27.23 20.50 5.41
N GLN A 345 -27.69 19.29 5.11
CA GLN A 345 -28.01 18.87 3.74
C GLN A 345 -29.16 19.70 3.14
N THR A 346 -30.22 20.03 3.89
CA THR A 346 -31.28 20.92 3.40
C THR A 346 -30.83 22.36 3.23
N LEU A 347 -29.92 22.86 4.07
CA LEU A 347 -29.32 24.18 3.94
C LEU A 347 -28.42 24.25 2.71
N TRP A 348 -27.65 23.19 2.44
CA TRP A 348 -26.82 23.10 1.23
C TRP A 348 -27.65 23.08 -0.06
N THR A 349 -28.80 22.38 -0.09
CA THR A 349 -29.70 22.46 -1.25
C THR A 349 -30.30 23.86 -1.41
N LYS A 350 -30.69 24.53 -0.32
CA LYS A 350 -31.19 25.92 -0.34
C LYS A 350 -30.11 26.90 -0.81
N GLU A 351 -28.86 26.75 -0.37
CA GLU A 351 -27.72 27.55 -0.80
C GLU A 351 -27.47 27.38 -2.30
N ARG A 352 -27.42 26.15 -2.79
CA ARG A 352 -27.26 25.84 -4.22
C ARG A 352 -28.39 26.44 -5.06
N ASP A 353 -29.62 26.33 -4.59
CA ASP A 353 -30.79 26.88 -5.28
C ASP A 353 -30.77 28.42 -5.25
N ALA A 354 -30.35 29.06 -4.15
CA ALA A 354 -30.13 30.50 -4.05
C ALA A 354 -28.98 30.99 -4.95
N LEU A 355 -27.87 30.25 -5.06
CA LEU A 355 -26.80 30.53 -6.01
C LEU A 355 -27.30 30.46 -7.46
N SER A 356 -28.20 29.51 -7.77
CA SER A 356 -28.85 29.43 -9.08
C SER A 356 -29.75 30.64 -9.35
N GLN A 357 -30.46 31.14 -8.33
CA GLN A 357 -31.24 32.38 -8.43
C GLN A 357 -30.34 33.61 -8.61
N ILE A 358 -29.26 33.74 -7.82
CA ILE A 358 -28.27 34.82 -7.97
C ILE A 358 -27.65 34.82 -9.37
N SER A 359 -27.34 33.65 -9.92
CA SER A 359 -26.84 33.52 -11.30
C SER A 359 -27.86 34.03 -12.33
N ARG A 360 -29.14 33.65 -12.19
CA ARG A 360 -30.24 34.16 -13.04
C ARG A 360 -30.43 35.67 -12.88
N SER A 361 -30.45 36.19 -11.65
CA SER A 361 -30.54 37.62 -11.36
C SER A 361 -29.36 38.39 -11.94
N LYS A 362 -28.13 37.86 -11.85
CA LYS A 362 -26.95 38.46 -12.46
C LYS A 362 -27.06 38.53 -13.98
N ALA A 363 -27.58 37.49 -14.63
CA ALA A 363 -27.86 37.52 -16.07
C ALA A 363 -28.95 38.55 -16.44
N THR A 364 -29.99 38.74 -15.60
CA THR A 364 -30.97 39.81 -15.83
C THR A 364 -30.38 41.20 -15.61
N ILE A 365 -29.47 41.37 -14.63
CA ILE A 365 -28.77 42.64 -14.39
C ILE A 365 -27.88 42.98 -15.58
N THR A 366 -27.05 42.07 -16.09
CA THR A 366 -26.20 42.36 -17.26
C THR A 366 -27.01 42.65 -18.53
N SER A 367 -28.19 42.03 -18.68
CA SER A 367 -29.14 42.37 -19.74
C SER A 367 -29.69 43.79 -19.58
N LEU A 368 -30.10 44.19 -18.37
CA LEU A 368 -30.58 45.53 -18.05
C LEU A 368 -29.48 46.60 -18.17
N GLU A 369 -28.26 46.32 -17.74
CA GLU A 369 -27.07 47.19 -17.93
C GLU A 369 -26.80 47.41 -19.43
N SER A 370 -26.92 46.36 -20.25
CA SER A 370 -26.80 46.48 -21.72
C SER A 370 -27.93 47.32 -22.35
N HIS A 371 -29.10 47.36 -21.72
CA HIS A 371 -30.23 48.19 -22.14
C HIS A 371 -30.05 49.64 -21.70
N LEU A 372 -29.57 49.85 -20.47
CA LEU A 372 -29.24 51.16 -19.92
C LEU A 372 -28.11 51.83 -20.73
N GLY A 373 -27.04 51.11 -21.06
CA GLY A 373 -25.99 51.62 -21.95
C GLY A 373 -26.48 51.96 -23.37
N LYS A 374 -27.53 51.30 -23.87
CA LYS A 374 -28.20 51.71 -25.13
C LYS A 374 -29.00 53.00 -24.94
N LEU A 375 -29.73 53.13 -23.83
CA LEU A 375 -30.47 54.36 -23.50
C LEU A 375 -29.54 55.55 -23.30
N ASP A 376 -28.37 55.37 -22.65
CA ASP A 376 -27.35 56.40 -22.51
C ASP A 376 -26.79 56.83 -23.87
N GLN A 377 -26.54 55.89 -24.79
CA GLN A 377 -26.16 56.22 -26.17
C GLN A 377 -27.25 56.97 -26.93
N TYR A 378 -28.54 56.69 -26.68
CA TYR A 378 -29.64 57.49 -27.23
C TYR A 378 -29.70 58.89 -26.60
N SER A 379 -29.46 59.02 -25.29
CA SER A 379 -29.41 60.30 -24.58
C SER A 379 -28.29 61.19 -25.10
N LEU A 380 -27.08 60.65 -25.27
CA LEU A 380 -25.95 61.37 -25.86
C LEU A 380 -26.24 61.87 -27.28
N LYS A 381 -26.85 61.02 -28.14
CA LYS A 381 -27.29 61.43 -29.48
C LYS A 381 -28.38 62.52 -29.42
N GLN A 382 -29.29 62.47 -28.44
CA GLN A 382 -30.28 63.53 -28.25
C GLN A 382 -29.63 64.84 -27.77
N GLN A 383 -28.60 64.79 -26.92
CA GLN A 383 -27.81 65.96 -26.52
C GLN A 383 -27.05 66.56 -27.71
N GLU A 384 -26.44 65.75 -28.58
CA GLU A 384 -25.83 66.20 -29.84
C GLU A 384 -26.87 66.88 -30.76
N ILE A 385 -28.07 66.30 -30.90
CA ILE A 385 -29.16 66.90 -31.68
C ILE A 385 -29.60 68.23 -31.06
N MET A 386 -29.78 68.29 -29.74
CA MET A 386 -30.12 69.53 -29.03
C MET A 386 -29.06 70.61 -29.23
N TYR A 387 -27.76 70.29 -29.08
CA TYR A 387 -26.68 71.24 -29.29
C TYR A 387 -26.66 71.79 -30.73
N ASN A 388 -26.89 70.92 -31.72
CA ASN A 388 -27.01 71.34 -33.13
C ASN A 388 -28.25 72.23 -33.36
N GLN A 389 -29.38 71.94 -32.70
CA GLN A 389 -30.57 72.78 -32.74
C GLN A 389 -30.36 74.12 -32.01
N GLU A 390 -29.67 74.15 -30.89
CA GLU A 390 -29.30 75.37 -30.17
C GLU A 390 -28.37 76.25 -30.99
N LEU A 391 -27.41 75.66 -31.72
CA LEU A 391 -26.56 76.38 -32.66
C LEU A 391 -27.39 76.99 -33.81
N GLN A 392 -28.35 76.24 -34.38
CA GLN A 392 -29.29 76.78 -35.37
C GLN A 392 -30.17 77.89 -34.77
N ILE A 393 -30.67 77.73 -33.54
CA ILE A 393 -31.44 78.75 -32.82
C ILE A 393 -30.58 80.00 -32.59
N GLN A 394 -29.29 79.88 -32.26
CA GLN A 394 -28.39 81.03 -32.17
C GLN A 394 -28.18 81.71 -33.52
N GLN A 395 -28.01 80.96 -34.61
CA GLN A 395 -27.92 81.52 -35.97
C GLN A 395 -29.21 82.23 -36.38
N LEU A 396 -30.37 81.65 -36.07
CA LEU A 396 -31.68 82.25 -36.30
C LEU A 396 -31.88 83.50 -35.42
N LYS A 397 -31.52 83.47 -34.13
CA LYS A 397 -31.53 84.65 -33.24
C LYS A 397 -30.64 85.77 -33.78
N ARG A 398 -29.43 85.47 -34.29
CA ARG A 398 -28.56 86.46 -34.93
C ARG A 398 -29.14 87.02 -36.24
N LYS A 399 -29.82 86.19 -37.06
CA LYS A 399 -30.57 86.67 -38.23
C LYS A 399 -31.77 87.52 -37.83
N LEU A 400 -32.47 87.15 -36.76
CA LEU A 400 -33.67 87.82 -36.27
C LEU A 400 -33.33 89.16 -35.61
N ALA A 401 -32.23 89.28 -34.85
CA ALA A 401 -31.70 90.55 -34.35
C ALA A 401 -31.31 91.52 -35.48
N ARG A 402 -30.69 91.00 -36.56
CA ARG A 402 -30.42 91.79 -37.79
C ARG A 402 -31.71 92.25 -38.48
N LEU A 403 -32.74 91.41 -38.53
CA LEU A 403 -34.06 91.76 -39.09
C LEU A 403 -34.88 92.68 -38.17
N GLN A 404 -34.58 92.70 -36.87
CA GLN A 404 -35.18 93.61 -35.88
C GLN A 404 -34.49 94.97 -35.77
N GLY A 405 -33.41 95.20 -36.53
CA GLY A 405 -32.81 96.53 -36.71
C GLY A 405 -31.66 96.89 -35.75
N GLU A 406 -31.01 95.91 -35.10
CA GLU A 406 -29.76 96.19 -34.38
C GLU A 406 -28.59 96.38 -35.39
N VAL A 407 -28.25 97.64 -35.67
CA VAL A 407 -27.18 98.08 -36.59
C VAL A 407 -26.16 98.97 -35.84
N ASN A 408 -24.98 99.16 -36.43
CA ASN A 408 -23.78 99.78 -35.86
C ASN A 408 -24.01 101.05 -35.01
N THR A 409 -23.24 101.13 -33.93
CA THR A 409 -23.27 102.20 -32.92
C THR A 409 -23.01 103.62 -33.46
N GLU A 410 -22.40 103.75 -34.64
CA GLU A 410 -22.07 105.03 -35.26
C GLU A 410 -23.32 105.76 -35.83
N GLU A 411 -24.28 105.03 -36.42
CA GLU A 411 -25.56 105.62 -36.86
C GLU A 411 -26.43 106.02 -35.67
N LYS A 412 -26.34 105.27 -34.56
CA LYS A 412 -27.02 105.60 -33.31
C LYS A 412 -26.47 106.88 -32.68
N GLN A 413 -25.16 107.08 -32.70
CA GLN A 413 -24.51 108.31 -32.20
C GLN A 413 -24.92 109.55 -33.01
N MET A 414 -24.99 109.45 -34.34
CA MET A 414 -25.48 110.54 -35.21
C MET A 414 -26.94 110.94 -34.91
N LEU A 415 -27.79 109.97 -34.56
CA LEU A 415 -29.19 110.22 -34.16
C LEU A 415 -29.29 110.75 -32.72
N GLU A 416 -28.48 110.26 -31.79
CA GLU A 416 -28.40 110.77 -30.42
C GLU A 416 -27.87 112.22 -30.37
N GLU A 417 -26.87 112.58 -31.19
CA GLU A 417 -26.43 113.98 -31.35
C GLU A 417 -27.59 114.86 -31.83
N LYS A 418 -28.35 114.43 -32.85
CA LYS A 418 -29.53 115.19 -33.33
C LYS A 418 -30.62 115.37 -32.27
N VAL A 419 -30.78 114.39 -31.37
CA VAL A 419 -31.68 114.49 -30.21
C VAL A 419 -31.12 115.46 -29.14
N THR A 420 -29.81 115.50 -28.91
CA THR A 420 -29.21 116.51 -28.00
C THR A 420 -29.35 117.94 -28.54
N GLU A 421 -29.23 118.12 -29.85
CA GLU A 421 -29.40 119.41 -30.52
C GLU A 421 -30.85 119.93 -30.34
N LEU A 422 -31.85 119.09 -30.60
CA LEU A 422 -33.28 119.42 -30.44
C LEU A 422 -33.72 119.59 -28.98
N THR A 423 -33.11 118.86 -28.03
CA THR A 423 -33.40 119.03 -26.60
C THR A 423 -32.75 120.28 -26.01
N SER A 424 -31.64 120.77 -26.58
CA SER A 424 -31.07 122.07 -26.19
C SER A 424 -32.03 123.23 -26.49
N ALA A 425 -32.63 123.25 -27.69
CA ALA A 425 -33.62 124.24 -28.10
C ALA A 425 -34.92 124.21 -27.25
N LEU A 426 -35.31 123.02 -26.77
CA LEU A 426 -36.44 122.85 -25.85
C LEU A 426 -36.10 123.31 -24.42
N SER A 427 -34.82 123.27 -24.03
CA SER A 427 -34.34 123.77 -22.74
C SER A 427 -34.39 125.30 -22.64
N GLU A 428 -34.15 126.02 -23.74
CA GLU A 428 -34.24 127.49 -23.77
C GLU A 428 -35.68 127.95 -23.61
N LYS A 429 -36.63 127.33 -24.32
CA LYS A 429 -38.07 127.60 -24.12
C LYS A 429 -38.61 127.19 -22.75
N ARG A 430 -37.88 126.35 -22.00
CA ARG A 430 -38.18 126.03 -20.58
C ARG A 430 -37.55 127.01 -19.57
N LYS A 431 -36.66 127.92 -19.98
CA LYS A 431 -36.16 129.01 -19.11
C LYS A 431 -37.22 130.12 -18.98
N ASP A 432 -37.90 130.46 -20.07
CA ASP A 432 -38.99 131.45 -20.08
C ASP A 432 -40.18 131.06 -19.17
N ALA A 433 -40.45 129.75 -19.02
CA ALA A 433 -41.50 129.23 -18.14
C ALA A 433 -41.15 129.20 -16.64
N LYS A 434 -39.87 129.44 -16.26
CA LYS A 434 -39.43 129.46 -14.85
C LYS A 434 -39.57 130.82 -14.18
N ILE A 435 -39.82 131.89 -14.94
CA ILE A 435 -39.94 133.26 -14.42
C ILE A 435 -41.35 133.55 -13.86
N PHE A 436 -42.38 132.80 -14.30
CA PHE A 436 -43.76 132.95 -13.81
C PHE A 436 -44.17 131.97 -12.70
N THR A 437 -43.31 131.02 -12.33
CA THR A 437 -43.55 130.10 -11.19
C THR A 437 -42.87 130.57 -9.89
N THR A 438 -42.15 131.70 -9.93
CA THR A 438 -41.45 132.31 -8.78
C THR A 438 -42.25 133.40 -8.05
N GLN A 439 -43.54 133.59 -8.35
CA GLN A 439 -44.41 134.62 -7.73
C GLN A 439 -45.54 134.08 -6.82
N LEU A 440 -45.60 132.76 -6.56
CA LEU A 440 -46.56 132.16 -5.63
C LEU A 440 -45.86 131.26 -4.62
N LYS A 441 -45.09 131.88 -3.72
CA LYS A 441 -44.42 131.17 -2.62
C LYS A 441 -44.22 132.01 -1.34
N ASP A 442 -45.16 132.91 -1.05
CA ASP A 442 -45.25 133.62 0.23
C ASP A 442 -46.61 133.38 0.89
N LEU A 443 -46.60 133.13 2.21
CA LEU A 443 -47.71 132.80 3.12
C LEU A 443 -48.37 131.42 2.84
N GLU A 444 -48.31 130.43 3.73
CA GLU A 444 -48.50 130.49 5.19
C GLU A 444 -47.63 129.53 5.99
N VAL A 445 -47.43 129.90 7.26
CA VAL A 445 -46.74 129.13 8.30
C VAL A 445 -47.77 128.56 9.28
N SER A 446 -47.71 127.26 9.57
CA SER A 446 -47.93 126.80 10.96
C SER A 446 -47.09 125.57 11.28
N LEU A 447 -46.49 125.60 12.47
CA LEU A 447 -45.55 124.62 13.01
C LEU A 447 -46.25 123.84 14.14
N SER A 448 -45.66 122.71 14.56
CA SER A 448 -45.89 122.08 15.88
C SER A 448 -47.00 121.02 16.07
N SER A 449 -47.16 120.06 15.15
CA SER A 449 -47.93 118.82 15.42
C SER A 449 -47.37 117.51 14.81
N HIS A 450 -46.17 117.54 14.20
CA HIS A 450 -45.64 116.39 13.44
C HIS A 450 -44.42 115.67 14.03
N LEU A 451 -43.69 116.25 14.99
CA LEU A 451 -42.44 115.64 15.51
C LEU A 451 -42.70 114.41 16.40
N GLN A 452 -43.56 114.52 17.43
CA GLN A 452 -43.84 113.41 18.35
C GLN A 452 -44.46 112.16 17.67
N LYS A 453 -45.25 112.33 16.59
CA LYS A 453 -45.74 111.18 15.82
C LYS A 453 -44.62 110.51 15.03
N ARG A 454 -43.68 111.29 14.46
CA ARG A 454 -42.57 110.76 13.67
C ARG A 454 -41.62 109.92 14.51
N ASP A 455 -41.28 110.40 15.70
CA ASP A 455 -40.33 109.75 16.61
C ASP A 455 -40.90 108.45 17.21
N LEU A 456 -42.22 108.37 17.40
CA LEU A 456 -42.89 107.12 17.78
C LEU A 456 -43.01 106.14 16.60
N THR A 457 -43.28 106.61 15.38
CA THR A 457 -43.30 105.72 14.20
C THR A 457 -41.93 105.14 13.89
N THR A 458 -40.85 105.94 13.93
CA THR A 458 -39.49 105.41 13.75
C THR A 458 -39.14 104.42 14.85
N LYS A 459 -39.57 104.65 16.10
CA LYS A 459 -39.29 103.69 17.17
C LYS A 459 -40.07 102.38 17.03
N ILE A 460 -41.29 102.41 16.51
CA ILE A 460 -42.07 101.22 16.18
C ILE A 460 -41.43 100.47 15.00
N GLU A 461 -40.96 101.17 13.97
CA GLU A 461 -40.24 100.58 12.84
C GLU A 461 -38.92 99.92 13.27
N GLU A 462 -38.13 100.56 14.14
CA GLU A 462 -36.95 99.97 14.77
C GLU A 462 -37.28 98.69 15.55
N LEU A 463 -38.31 98.72 16.39
CA LEU A 463 -38.73 97.55 17.19
C LEU A 463 -39.25 96.42 16.30
N ASN A 464 -39.98 96.74 15.23
CA ASN A 464 -40.42 95.75 14.25
C ASN A 464 -39.24 95.14 13.50
N LEU A 465 -38.23 95.94 13.11
CA LEU A 465 -37.01 95.42 12.49
C LEU A 465 -36.22 94.50 13.43
N ILE A 466 -36.10 94.86 14.72
CA ILE A 466 -35.47 94.03 15.75
C ILE A 466 -36.25 92.72 15.93
N ASN A 467 -37.58 92.79 16.00
CA ASN A 467 -38.44 91.60 16.07
C ASN A 467 -38.23 90.71 14.84
N ASP A 468 -38.29 91.26 13.63
CA ASP A 468 -38.04 90.54 12.36
C ASP A 468 -36.67 89.86 12.31
N VAL A 469 -35.61 90.53 12.79
CA VAL A 469 -34.25 89.97 12.87
C VAL A 469 -34.22 88.84 13.89
N SER A 470 -34.79 89.04 15.09
CA SER A 470 -34.84 88.01 16.14
C SER A 470 -35.68 86.79 15.73
N GLU A 471 -36.76 86.99 14.96
CA GLU A 471 -37.56 85.90 14.39
C GLU A 471 -36.80 85.11 13.34
N LYS A 472 -36.08 85.80 12.44
CA LYS A 472 -35.22 85.16 11.42
C LYS A 472 -34.08 84.38 12.10
N GLU A 473 -33.54 84.90 13.20
CA GLU A 473 -32.53 84.21 14.01
C GLU A 473 -33.10 83.01 14.77
N LEU A 474 -34.27 83.13 15.39
CA LEU A 474 -34.99 82.01 16.01
C LEU A 474 -35.32 80.91 15.00
N LYS A 475 -35.77 81.26 13.78
CA LYS A 475 -35.99 80.31 12.68
C LYS A 475 -34.69 79.62 12.28
N ARG A 476 -33.57 80.37 12.15
CA ARG A 476 -32.23 79.81 11.88
C ARG A 476 -31.74 78.87 12.99
N LEU A 477 -31.94 79.22 14.26
CA LEU A 477 -31.57 78.39 15.41
C LEU A 477 -32.43 77.13 15.52
N ARG A 478 -33.72 77.20 15.18
CA ARG A 478 -34.60 76.02 15.10
C ARG A 478 -34.15 75.04 14.02
N LEU A 479 -33.80 75.54 12.82
CA LEU A 479 -33.25 74.70 11.75
C LEU A 479 -31.93 74.04 12.19
N LYS A 480 -30.96 74.82 12.69
CA LYS A 480 -29.70 74.27 13.24
C LYS A 480 -29.93 73.21 14.33
N LYS A 481 -30.94 73.38 15.19
CA LYS A 481 -31.33 72.37 16.19
C LYS A 481 -31.90 71.10 15.54
N GLN A 482 -32.71 71.24 14.48
CA GLN A 482 -33.23 70.09 13.73
C GLN A 482 -32.12 69.33 13.01
N ASP A 483 -31.23 70.04 12.31
CA ASP A 483 -30.06 69.45 11.64
C ASP A 483 -29.20 68.66 12.64
N THR A 484 -28.82 69.28 13.77
CA THR A 484 -28.01 68.61 14.80
C THR A 484 -28.73 67.45 15.50
N MET A 485 -30.07 67.43 15.57
CA MET A 485 -30.83 66.27 16.07
C MET A 485 -30.85 65.12 15.05
N VAL A 486 -30.85 65.41 13.75
CA VAL A 486 -30.70 64.41 12.69
C VAL A 486 -29.29 63.83 12.72
N ASP A 487 -28.26 64.67 12.83
CA ASP A 487 -26.86 64.24 12.97
C ASP A 487 -26.64 63.35 14.20
N ASP A 488 -27.16 63.73 15.37
CA ASP A 488 -27.12 62.90 16.60
C ASP A 488 -27.84 61.56 16.42
N SER A 489 -28.95 61.53 15.66
CA SER A 489 -29.67 60.28 15.36
C SER A 489 -28.88 59.38 14.41
N ILE A 490 -28.23 59.95 13.38
CA ILE A 490 -27.35 59.22 12.45
C ILE A 490 -26.14 58.66 13.20
N LEU A 491 -25.51 59.46 14.07
CA LEU A 491 -24.38 59.03 14.89
C LEU A 491 -24.76 57.90 15.86
N LYS A 492 -25.95 57.94 16.45
CA LYS A 492 -26.47 56.84 17.30
C LYS A 492 -26.63 55.55 16.51
N LEU A 493 -27.23 55.60 15.31
CA LEU A 493 -27.39 54.43 14.45
C LEU A 493 -26.03 53.83 14.01
N GLU A 494 -25.04 54.68 13.70
CA GLU A 494 -23.70 54.18 13.37
C GLU A 494 -22.97 53.62 14.60
N ILE A 495 -23.18 54.18 15.80
CA ILE A 495 -22.68 53.60 17.06
C ILE A 495 -23.31 52.23 17.35
N GLU A 496 -24.61 52.06 17.13
CA GLU A 496 -25.30 50.78 17.29
C GLU A 496 -24.79 49.75 16.27
N ARG A 497 -24.70 50.13 14.99
CA ARG A 497 -24.12 49.28 13.93
C ARG A 497 -22.68 48.86 14.23
N LEU A 498 -21.82 49.78 14.68
CA LEU A 498 -20.44 49.47 15.03
C LEU A 498 -20.34 48.59 16.28
N ARG A 499 -21.24 48.76 17.24
CA ARG A 499 -21.36 47.91 18.44
C ARG A 499 -21.78 46.50 18.07
N ASP A 500 -22.78 46.34 17.22
CA ASP A 500 -23.24 45.02 16.76
C ASP A 500 -22.16 44.33 15.91
N LEU A 501 -21.46 45.07 15.06
CA LEU A 501 -20.30 44.53 14.32
C LEU A 501 -19.18 44.07 15.27
N LEU A 502 -18.91 44.83 16.33
CA LEU A 502 -17.92 44.48 17.35
C LEU A 502 -18.33 43.21 18.12
N TYR A 503 -19.59 43.10 18.56
CA TYR A 503 -20.08 41.91 19.26
C TYR A 503 -20.08 40.68 18.35
N ASN A 504 -20.59 40.77 17.12
CA ASN A 504 -20.53 39.67 16.15
C ASN A 504 -19.08 39.23 15.88
N LYS A 505 -18.11 40.16 15.85
CA LYS A 505 -16.69 39.83 15.70
C LYS A 505 -16.11 39.19 16.97
N ALA A 506 -16.49 39.66 18.15
CA ALA A 506 -16.10 39.07 19.43
C ALA A 506 -16.62 37.64 19.57
N ASP A 507 -17.90 37.39 19.28
CA ASP A 507 -18.51 36.05 19.30
C ASP A 507 -17.87 35.11 18.27
N SER A 508 -17.56 35.62 17.07
CA SER A 508 -16.79 34.88 16.07
C SER A 508 -15.40 34.50 16.56
N MET A 509 -14.68 35.42 17.21
CA MET A 509 -13.36 35.11 17.81
C MET A 509 -13.47 34.10 18.95
N LEU A 510 -14.41 34.27 19.88
CA LEU A 510 -14.65 33.34 21.00
C LEU A 510 -15.02 31.94 20.50
N SER A 511 -15.85 31.84 19.45
CA SER A 511 -16.18 30.57 18.79
C SER A 511 -14.96 29.90 18.17
N MET A 512 -14.10 30.67 17.50
CA MET A 512 -12.84 30.16 16.92
C MET A 512 -11.82 29.77 17.99
N GLU A 513 -11.71 30.52 19.09
CA GLU A 513 -10.86 30.16 20.23
C GLU A 513 -11.35 28.89 20.92
N LYS A 514 -12.66 28.76 21.14
CA LYS A 514 -13.27 27.54 21.67
C LYS A 514 -12.97 26.34 20.77
N ARG A 515 -13.17 26.46 19.46
CA ARG A 515 -12.86 25.40 18.49
C ARG A 515 -11.36 25.05 18.45
N LYS A 516 -10.48 26.05 18.57
CA LYS A 516 -9.02 25.85 18.69
C LYS A 516 -8.67 25.07 19.96
N LEU A 517 -9.27 25.40 21.11
CA LEU A 517 -9.06 24.68 22.37
C LEU A 517 -9.60 23.24 22.30
N GLU A 518 -10.78 23.04 21.72
CA GLU A 518 -11.36 21.71 21.46
C GLU A 518 -10.42 20.87 20.60
N LEU A 519 -9.91 21.40 19.48
CA LEU A 519 -8.92 20.72 18.63
C LEU A 519 -7.61 20.42 19.39
N GLN A 520 -7.09 21.38 20.17
CA GLN A 520 -5.88 21.16 20.99
C GLN A 520 -6.07 20.12 22.11
N THR A 521 -7.28 19.95 22.65
CA THR A 521 -7.57 18.87 23.62
C THR A 521 -7.73 17.53 22.90
N ALA A 522 -8.35 17.50 21.72
CA ALA A 522 -8.47 16.29 20.90
C ALA A 522 -7.09 15.80 20.43
N MET A 523 -6.20 16.70 19.97
CA MET A 523 -4.84 16.36 19.58
C MET A 523 -4.04 15.77 20.76
N ARG A 524 -4.05 16.42 21.94
CA ARG A 524 -3.37 15.89 23.13
C ARG A 524 -3.89 14.49 23.54
N LYS A 525 -5.20 14.28 23.51
CA LYS A 525 -5.79 12.95 23.75
C LYS A 525 -5.30 11.91 22.73
N ARG A 526 -5.24 12.26 21.45
CA ARG A 526 -4.69 11.36 20.41
C ARG A 526 -3.19 11.11 20.57
N GLU A 527 -2.41 12.10 20.98
CA GLU A 527 -0.98 11.94 21.28
C GLU A 527 -0.75 11.00 22.47
N GLU A 528 -1.56 11.14 23.53
CA GLU A 528 -1.55 10.26 24.71
C GLU A 528 -1.99 8.82 24.35
N GLU A 529 -3.07 8.65 23.58
CA GLU A 529 -3.47 7.34 23.03
C GLU A 529 -2.33 6.70 22.22
N ILE A 530 -1.74 7.44 21.27
CA ILE A 530 -0.61 6.96 20.46
C ILE A 530 0.60 6.60 21.33
N LYS A 531 0.88 7.38 22.37
CA LYS A 531 1.95 7.08 23.34
C LYS A 531 1.68 5.76 24.09
N VAL A 532 0.47 5.55 24.59
CA VAL A 532 0.06 4.30 25.25
C VAL A 532 0.15 3.11 24.28
N TYR A 533 -0.30 3.26 23.03
CA TYR A 533 -0.14 2.22 22.01
C TYR A 533 1.33 1.91 21.70
N ARG A 534 2.20 2.93 21.59
CA ARG A 534 3.66 2.75 21.40
C ARG A 534 4.31 2.03 22.59
N GLU A 535 3.95 2.38 23.83
CA GLU A 535 4.46 1.72 25.03
C GLU A 535 3.98 0.27 25.13
N MET A 536 2.72 0.00 24.80
CA MET A 536 2.16 -1.36 24.75
C MET A 536 2.86 -2.20 23.67
N LEU A 537 3.06 -1.66 22.47
CA LEU A 537 3.80 -2.34 21.40
C LEU A 537 5.27 -2.58 21.80
N SER A 538 5.94 -1.62 22.44
CA SER A 538 7.31 -1.80 22.95
C SER A 538 7.40 -2.91 24.00
N LYS A 539 6.44 -2.99 24.93
CA LYS A 539 6.34 -4.10 25.89
C LYS A 539 6.10 -5.44 25.18
N LYS A 540 5.23 -5.48 24.16
CA LYS A 540 4.97 -6.69 23.36
C LYS A 540 6.21 -7.17 22.59
N VAL A 541 7.00 -6.26 22.01
CA VAL A 541 8.28 -6.58 21.37
C VAL A 541 9.25 -7.21 22.39
N LYS A 542 9.40 -6.62 23.58
CA LYS A 542 10.25 -7.17 24.65
C LYS A 542 9.83 -8.57 25.09
N ILE A 543 8.53 -8.84 25.22
CA ILE A 543 8.02 -10.17 25.56
C ILE A 543 8.32 -11.16 24.42
N ASN A 544 8.05 -10.79 23.16
CA ASN A 544 8.37 -11.62 22.00
C ASN A 544 9.88 -11.92 21.88
N ASP A 545 10.76 -10.96 22.22
CA ASP A 545 12.21 -11.15 22.25
C ASP A 545 12.63 -12.15 23.34
N GLN A 546 12.01 -12.08 24.53
CA GLN A 546 12.22 -13.05 25.62
C GLN A 546 11.71 -14.45 25.24
N GLU A 547 10.55 -14.56 24.60
CA GLU A 547 10.03 -15.82 24.08
C GLU A 547 10.94 -16.39 22.98
N ARG A 548 11.45 -15.55 22.07
CA ARG A 548 12.44 -15.97 21.06
C ARG A 548 13.70 -16.53 21.73
N GLN A 549 14.25 -15.83 22.72
CA GLN A 549 15.42 -16.29 23.48
C GLN A 549 15.16 -17.63 24.18
N ALA A 550 14.00 -17.79 24.84
CA ALA A 550 13.61 -19.04 25.49
C ALA A 550 13.41 -20.20 24.50
N LEU A 551 12.87 -19.94 23.31
CA LEU A 551 12.75 -20.91 22.23
C LEU A 551 14.12 -21.28 21.62
N SER A 552 15.02 -20.31 21.45
CA SER A 552 16.40 -20.55 21.01
C SER A 552 17.18 -21.42 22.01
N LEU A 553 17.03 -21.19 23.31
CA LEU A 553 17.62 -22.05 24.35
C LEU A 553 17.07 -23.48 24.27
N LYS A 554 15.74 -23.64 24.22
CA LYS A 554 15.10 -24.96 24.03
C LYS A 554 15.53 -25.66 22.75
N LEU A 555 15.72 -24.93 21.65
CA LEU A 555 16.25 -25.48 20.40
C LEU A 555 17.68 -25.98 20.59
N HIS A 556 18.54 -25.20 21.25
CA HIS A 556 19.93 -25.58 21.51
C HIS A 556 20.02 -26.83 22.43
N GLU A 557 19.17 -26.95 23.45
CA GLU A 557 19.02 -28.17 24.26
C GLU A 557 18.58 -29.39 23.44
N ARG A 558 17.71 -29.22 22.45
CA ARG A 558 17.29 -30.31 21.56
C ARG A 558 18.39 -30.70 20.59
N LEU A 559 19.13 -29.72 20.04
CA LEU A 559 20.29 -29.97 19.19
C LEU A 559 21.40 -30.71 19.95
N SER A 560 21.75 -30.28 21.17
CA SER A 560 22.75 -30.98 21.98
C SER A 560 22.31 -32.40 22.36
N LYS A 561 21.01 -32.63 22.63
CA LYS A 561 20.47 -33.97 22.83
C LYS A 561 20.53 -34.83 21.56
N ILE A 562 20.30 -34.26 20.38
CA ILE A 562 20.46 -34.93 19.09
C ILE A 562 21.94 -35.27 18.85
N ASP A 563 22.86 -34.36 19.14
CA ASP A 563 24.32 -34.59 19.01
C ASP A 563 24.80 -35.71 19.94
N ILE A 564 24.32 -35.75 21.19
CA ILE A 564 24.61 -36.84 22.13
C ILE A 564 24.08 -38.19 21.59
N MET A 565 22.86 -38.20 21.05
CA MET A 565 22.30 -39.43 20.46
C MET A 565 23.04 -39.83 19.18
N ARG A 566 23.40 -38.88 18.30
CA ARG A 566 24.21 -39.15 17.10
C ARG A 566 25.54 -39.77 17.48
N LYS A 567 26.28 -39.18 18.42
CA LYS A 567 27.56 -39.73 18.93
C LYS A 567 27.36 -41.12 19.54
N ARG A 568 26.26 -41.36 20.27
CA ARG A 568 25.96 -42.69 20.83
C ARG A 568 25.64 -43.73 19.76
N TYR A 569 24.89 -43.36 18.72
CA TYR A 569 24.64 -44.21 17.56
C TYR A 569 25.90 -44.44 16.74
N GLU A 570 26.75 -43.44 16.58
CA GLU A 570 28.04 -43.53 15.88
C GLU A 570 28.98 -44.49 16.61
N VAL A 571 29.13 -44.37 17.94
CA VAL A 571 29.86 -45.34 18.77
C VAL A 571 29.22 -46.73 18.72
N LEU A 572 27.88 -46.84 18.78
CA LEU A 572 27.20 -48.13 18.70
C LEU A 572 27.42 -48.79 17.33
N THR A 573 27.29 -48.05 16.25
CA THR A 573 27.54 -48.51 14.88
C THR A 573 29.01 -48.87 14.69
N ILE A 574 29.96 -48.14 15.25
CA ILE A 574 31.39 -48.51 15.24
C ILE A 574 31.64 -49.79 16.07
N SER A 575 30.87 -50.04 17.13
CA SER A 575 30.96 -51.28 17.93
C SER A 575 30.17 -52.47 17.36
N MET A 576 29.22 -52.23 16.45
CA MET A 576 28.38 -53.24 15.80
C MET A 576 28.82 -53.52 14.36
N ALA A 577 29.54 -52.59 13.73
CA ALA A 577 30.35 -52.84 12.57
C ALA A 577 31.51 -53.73 13.01
N ALA A 578 31.34 -55.04 12.80
CA ALA A 578 32.48 -55.93 12.63
C ALA A 578 33.43 -55.30 11.60
N PRO A 579 34.77 -55.42 11.78
CA PRO A 579 35.72 -54.81 10.86
C PRO A 579 35.43 -55.28 9.44
N GLU A 580 35.20 -54.34 8.52
CA GLU A 580 34.89 -54.66 7.14
C GLU A 580 36.07 -55.42 6.52
N GLY A 581 35.87 -56.71 6.20
CA GLY A 581 36.85 -57.47 5.44
C GLY A 581 37.19 -58.88 5.89
N GLU A 582 36.48 -59.50 6.84
CA GLU A 582 36.54 -60.95 7.02
C GLU A 582 35.22 -61.51 7.57
N GLU A 583 34.60 -62.45 6.85
CA GLU A 583 33.57 -63.31 7.44
C GLU A 583 34.22 -64.12 8.57
N GLU A 584 33.54 -64.31 9.71
CA GLU A 584 34.00 -65.18 10.80
C GLU A 584 34.02 -66.66 10.39
N LYS A 585 34.95 -67.01 9.50
CA LYS A 585 35.23 -68.37 9.05
C LYS A 585 36.38 -68.89 9.89
N SER A 586 36.02 -69.68 10.90
CA SER A 586 36.96 -70.30 11.84
C SER A 586 38.20 -70.86 11.15
N GLN A 587 39.35 -70.86 11.84
CA GLN A 587 40.65 -71.26 11.31
C GLN A 587 40.66 -72.67 10.65
N ALA A 588 39.74 -73.55 11.06
CA ALA A 588 39.48 -74.85 10.43
C ALA A 588 39.00 -74.76 8.96
N TYR A 589 38.23 -73.73 8.58
CA TYR A 589 37.75 -73.54 7.21
C TYR A 589 38.91 -73.27 6.25
N TYR A 590 39.83 -72.36 6.59
CA TYR A 590 40.99 -72.03 5.76
C TYR A 590 41.95 -73.23 5.62
N ILE A 591 42.18 -73.98 6.69
CA ILE A 591 42.99 -75.21 6.64
C ILE A 591 42.34 -76.26 5.74
N THR A 592 41.02 -76.43 5.82
CA THR A 592 40.26 -77.41 5.03
C THR A 592 40.21 -77.03 3.55
N LYS A 593 39.99 -75.74 3.24
CA LYS A 593 39.99 -75.23 1.87
C LYS A 593 41.37 -75.34 1.22
N ALA A 594 42.44 -74.96 1.93
CA ALA A 594 43.81 -75.11 1.45
C ALA A 594 44.21 -76.59 1.24
N ALA A 595 43.68 -77.51 2.05
CA ALA A 595 43.87 -78.95 1.86
C ALA A 595 43.13 -79.48 0.61
N GLN A 596 41.89 -79.04 0.37
CA GLN A 596 41.10 -79.41 -0.81
C GLN A 596 41.74 -78.89 -2.11
N GLU A 597 42.11 -77.62 -2.18
CA GLU A 597 42.76 -77.02 -3.36
C GLU A 597 44.11 -77.70 -3.67
N LYS A 598 44.87 -78.11 -2.65
CA LYS A 598 46.13 -78.86 -2.81
C LYS A 598 45.93 -80.27 -3.40
N GLU A 599 44.87 -80.97 -3.01
CA GLU A 599 44.56 -82.30 -3.54
C GLU A 599 44.00 -82.23 -4.97
N GLU A 600 43.18 -81.21 -5.28
CA GLU A 600 42.75 -80.96 -6.66
C GLU A 600 43.91 -80.60 -7.59
N LEU A 601 44.87 -79.79 -7.12
CA LEU A 601 46.08 -79.46 -7.88
C LEU A 601 46.96 -80.70 -8.11
N LYS A 602 47.07 -81.61 -7.13
CA LYS A 602 47.74 -82.91 -7.32
C LYS A 602 47.07 -83.74 -8.41
N ARG A 603 45.76 -83.94 -8.35
CA ARG A 603 45.03 -84.74 -9.37
C ARG A 603 45.13 -84.13 -10.77
N LYS A 604 45.12 -82.79 -10.87
CA LYS A 604 45.40 -82.08 -12.12
C LYS A 604 46.83 -82.36 -12.60
N GLY A 605 47.82 -82.30 -11.71
CA GLY A 605 49.22 -82.71 -12.00
C GLY A 605 49.34 -84.14 -12.51
N ASP A 606 48.82 -85.13 -11.77
CA ASP A 606 48.86 -86.55 -12.15
C ASP A 606 48.18 -86.81 -13.52
N SER A 607 47.09 -86.10 -13.81
CA SER A 607 46.39 -86.19 -15.11
C SER A 607 47.23 -85.61 -16.27
N LEU A 608 47.97 -84.52 -16.01
CA LEU A 608 48.83 -83.88 -16.99
C LEU A 608 50.07 -84.74 -17.27
N ASP A 609 50.69 -85.30 -16.23
CA ASP A 609 51.81 -86.26 -16.37
C ASP A 609 51.39 -87.52 -17.15
N ALA A 610 50.16 -87.99 -16.97
CA ALA A 610 49.63 -89.11 -17.76
C ALA A 610 49.44 -88.74 -19.24
N THR A 611 49.01 -87.51 -19.57
CA THR A 611 48.98 -87.04 -20.95
C THR A 611 50.37 -86.82 -21.53
N ILE A 612 51.33 -86.30 -20.77
CA ILE A 612 52.71 -86.09 -21.21
C ILE A 612 53.33 -87.43 -21.64
N ARG A 613 53.21 -88.49 -20.81
CA ARG A 613 53.72 -89.82 -21.16
C ARG A 613 53.08 -90.43 -22.42
N LYS A 614 51.81 -90.14 -22.69
CA LYS A 614 51.16 -90.54 -23.96
C LYS A 614 51.76 -89.79 -25.15
N MET A 615 51.84 -88.46 -25.05
CA MET A 615 52.43 -87.60 -26.09
C MET A 615 53.90 -87.95 -26.38
N GLU A 616 54.68 -88.37 -25.38
CA GLU A 616 56.06 -88.85 -25.56
C GLU A 616 56.14 -90.17 -26.36
N VAL A 617 55.20 -91.09 -26.15
CA VAL A 617 55.11 -92.34 -26.93
C VAL A 617 54.66 -92.05 -28.37
N GLU A 618 53.69 -91.14 -28.53
CA GLU A 618 53.21 -90.70 -29.84
C GLU A 618 54.30 -89.97 -30.65
N ASN A 619 55.10 -89.09 -30.02
CA ASN A 619 56.24 -88.45 -30.68
C ASN A 619 57.28 -89.46 -31.18
N ARG A 620 57.62 -90.50 -30.40
CA ARG A 620 58.52 -91.57 -30.85
C ARG A 620 57.94 -92.38 -32.03
N ALA A 621 56.63 -92.55 -32.07
CA ALA A 621 55.95 -93.20 -33.21
C ALA A 621 55.97 -92.31 -34.46
N LEU A 622 55.79 -91.00 -34.31
CA LEU A 622 55.85 -90.03 -35.40
C LEU A 622 57.26 -89.90 -35.99
N GLU A 623 58.32 -89.88 -35.15
CA GLU A 623 59.71 -89.87 -35.63
C GLU A 623 60.05 -91.09 -36.50
N ASN A 624 59.65 -92.30 -36.06
CA ASN A 624 59.80 -93.53 -36.86
C ASN A 624 59.03 -93.45 -38.20
N THR A 625 57.85 -92.84 -38.20
CA THR A 625 57.02 -92.68 -39.41
C THR A 625 57.67 -91.69 -40.39
N ILE A 626 58.26 -90.60 -39.91
CA ILE A 626 58.97 -89.61 -40.74
C ILE A 626 60.21 -90.22 -41.41
N GLN A 627 60.97 -91.08 -40.72
CA GLN A 627 62.10 -91.79 -41.34
C GLN A 627 61.64 -92.71 -42.49
N LEU A 628 60.52 -93.43 -42.32
CA LEU A 628 59.96 -94.30 -43.36
C LEU A 628 59.51 -93.51 -44.61
N VAL A 629 58.82 -92.37 -44.39
CA VAL A 629 58.30 -91.52 -45.48
C VAL A 629 59.42 -90.85 -46.28
N ASN A 630 60.50 -90.39 -45.62
CA ASN A 630 61.64 -89.79 -46.30
C ASN A 630 62.39 -90.78 -47.21
N ASN A 631 62.53 -92.04 -46.77
CA ASN A 631 63.13 -93.09 -47.60
C ASN A 631 62.31 -93.34 -48.88
N ASN A 632 60.98 -93.45 -48.76
CA ASN A 632 60.09 -93.66 -49.91
C ASN A 632 60.06 -92.45 -50.88
N ASN A 633 60.07 -91.23 -50.35
CA ASN A 633 60.14 -90.01 -51.18
C ASN A 633 61.45 -89.89 -51.98
N SER A 634 62.56 -90.46 -51.50
CA SER A 634 63.82 -90.48 -52.24
C SER A 634 63.77 -91.39 -53.48
N ALA A 635 62.97 -92.46 -53.43
CA ALA A 635 62.76 -93.37 -54.56
C ALA A 635 61.87 -92.76 -55.65
N PHE A 636 60.75 -92.14 -55.26
CA PHE A 636 59.81 -91.49 -56.19
C PHE A 636 60.42 -90.34 -56.99
N ARG A 637 61.39 -89.60 -56.45
CA ARG A 637 62.08 -88.52 -57.18
C ARG A 637 63.07 -89.02 -58.25
N LYS A 638 63.39 -90.31 -58.29
CA LYS A 638 64.25 -90.91 -59.34
C LYS A 638 63.47 -91.48 -60.53
N SER A 639 62.14 -91.64 -60.43
CA SER A 639 61.32 -92.34 -61.43
C SER A 639 60.57 -91.45 -62.42
N LEU A 640 60.74 -90.12 -62.37
CA LEU A 640 60.04 -89.17 -63.26
C LEU A 640 61.03 -88.24 -64.00
N LYS A 641 61.34 -88.59 -65.25
CA LYS A 641 61.78 -87.63 -66.26
C LYS A 641 60.56 -86.93 -66.87
N LYS A 642 60.71 -85.66 -67.25
CA LYS A 642 59.70 -84.91 -68.04
C LYS A 642 59.73 -85.35 -69.50
N VAL A 643 58.60 -85.18 -70.19
CA VAL A 643 58.40 -85.40 -71.65
C VAL A 643 58.33 -84.03 -72.37
N ASP A 644 58.68 -84.02 -73.65
CA ASP A 644 59.05 -82.84 -74.45
C ASP A 644 57.89 -82.01 -75.06
N GLU A 645 58.23 -80.81 -75.52
CA GLU A 645 57.31 -79.68 -75.80
C GLU A 645 56.60 -79.69 -77.17
N THR A 646 56.55 -80.81 -77.90
CA THR A 646 55.93 -80.89 -79.26
C THR A 646 54.87 -82.00 -79.43
N SER A 647 54.26 -82.44 -78.34
CA SER A 647 53.10 -83.33 -78.32
C SER A 647 51.77 -82.58 -78.60
N PRO A 648 50.69 -83.22 -79.11
CA PRO A 648 49.34 -82.64 -79.15
C PRO A 648 48.87 -82.03 -77.82
N GLU A 649 49.41 -82.51 -76.70
CA GLU A 649 49.21 -81.96 -75.35
C GLU A 649 49.58 -80.47 -75.24
N TYR A 650 50.46 -79.93 -76.10
CA TYR A 650 50.80 -78.50 -76.13
C TYR A 650 49.71 -77.63 -76.81
N GLN A 651 49.00 -78.15 -77.81
CA GLN A 651 47.83 -77.46 -78.38
C GLN A 651 46.63 -77.52 -77.43
N GLU A 652 46.49 -78.61 -76.68
CA GLU A 652 45.54 -78.72 -75.59
C GLU A 652 45.89 -77.75 -74.45
N LYS A 653 47.18 -77.64 -74.07
CA LYS A 653 47.68 -76.63 -73.13
C LYS A 653 47.30 -75.20 -73.54
N LEU A 654 47.45 -74.81 -74.82
CA LEU A 654 47.04 -73.48 -75.29
C LEU A 654 45.53 -73.24 -75.16
N LYS A 655 44.69 -74.21 -75.50
CA LYS A 655 43.23 -74.13 -75.30
C LYS A 655 42.85 -74.08 -73.81
N LEU A 656 43.55 -74.83 -72.97
CA LEU A 656 43.40 -74.81 -71.52
C LEU A 656 43.89 -73.47 -70.93
N GLU A 657 44.93 -72.84 -71.48
CA GLU A 657 45.39 -71.50 -71.08
C GLU A 657 44.40 -70.39 -71.48
N GLU A 658 43.73 -70.49 -72.63
CA GLU A 658 42.64 -69.57 -73.00
C GLU A 658 41.40 -69.77 -72.12
N GLN A 659 41.01 -71.03 -71.86
CA GLN A 659 39.93 -71.34 -70.92
C GLN A 659 40.27 -70.90 -69.50
N GLN A 660 41.54 -71.04 -69.08
CA GLN A 660 42.06 -70.55 -67.81
C GLN A 660 41.97 -69.03 -67.74
N LYS A 661 42.40 -68.28 -68.76
CA LYS A 661 42.25 -66.81 -68.79
C LYS A 661 40.78 -66.38 -68.71
N ALA A 662 39.89 -67.03 -69.46
CA ALA A 662 38.45 -66.75 -69.39
C ALA A 662 37.83 -67.11 -68.02
N ALA A 663 38.36 -68.15 -67.35
CA ALA A 663 37.99 -68.49 -65.98
C ALA A 663 38.57 -67.49 -64.96
N GLU A 664 39.80 -67.01 -65.15
CA GLU A 664 40.46 -66.00 -64.34
C GLU A 664 39.76 -64.64 -64.43
N GLU A 665 39.29 -64.22 -65.61
CA GLU A 665 38.48 -63.01 -65.76
C GLU A 665 37.15 -63.13 -65.02
N LYS A 666 36.45 -64.26 -65.14
CA LYS A 666 35.22 -64.56 -64.37
C LYS A 666 35.50 -64.59 -62.86
N LEU A 667 36.62 -65.19 -62.44
CA LEU A 667 37.09 -65.21 -61.06
C LEU A 667 37.41 -63.81 -60.55
N MET A 668 38.02 -62.95 -61.36
CA MET A 668 38.34 -61.56 -61.01
C MET A 668 37.08 -60.69 -60.91
N PHE A 669 36.10 -60.90 -61.79
CA PHE A 669 34.78 -60.29 -61.68
C PHE A 669 34.07 -60.75 -60.38
N LYS A 670 34.08 -62.05 -60.08
CA LYS A 670 33.52 -62.60 -58.83
C LYS A 670 34.27 -62.11 -57.59
N LYS A 671 35.61 -62.01 -57.60
CA LYS A 671 36.42 -61.39 -56.54
C LYS A 671 36.12 -59.90 -56.36
N ARG A 672 35.71 -59.18 -57.41
CA ARG A 672 35.25 -57.79 -57.32
C ARG A 672 33.82 -57.70 -56.75
N GLN A 673 32.92 -58.62 -57.09
CA GLN A 673 31.61 -58.74 -56.44
C GLN A 673 31.74 -59.09 -54.94
N VAL A 674 32.59 -60.05 -54.59
CA VAL A 674 32.86 -60.44 -53.20
C VAL A 674 33.44 -59.27 -52.40
N ARG A 675 34.37 -58.48 -52.97
CA ARG A 675 34.89 -57.28 -52.28
C ARG A 675 33.81 -56.24 -52.00
N LYS A 676 32.93 -55.94 -52.97
CA LYS A 676 31.79 -55.04 -52.74
C LYS A 676 30.89 -55.54 -51.61
N LEU A 677 30.53 -56.83 -51.63
CA LEU A 677 29.73 -57.42 -50.56
C LEU A 677 30.46 -57.43 -49.21
N GLN A 678 31.80 -57.55 -49.19
CA GLN A 678 32.61 -57.41 -47.97
C GLN A 678 32.64 -55.98 -47.46
N GLU A 679 32.73 -54.98 -48.35
CA GLU A 679 32.60 -53.55 -48.03
C GLU A 679 31.20 -53.24 -47.46
N ASP A 680 30.13 -53.70 -48.14
CA ASP A 680 28.74 -53.56 -47.67
C ASP A 680 28.52 -54.22 -46.30
N ILE A 681 29.07 -55.43 -46.08
CA ILE A 681 29.02 -56.12 -44.78
C ILE A 681 29.83 -55.36 -43.72
N GLN A 682 30.98 -54.78 -44.06
CA GLN A 682 31.77 -54.01 -43.12
C GLN A 682 31.04 -52.73 -42.71
N ASP A 683 30.38 -52.03 -43.64
CA ASP A 683 29.59 -50.84 -43.34
C ASP A 683 28.31 -51.17 -42.53
N MET A 684 27.66 -52.30 -42.81
CA MET A 684 26.58 -52.83 -41.97
C MET A 684 27.06 -53.21 -40.56
N ASN A 685 28.26 -53.78 -40.42
CA ASN A 685 28.86 -54.09 -39.11
C ASN A 685 29.26 -52.81 -38.36
N ASN A 686 29.82 -51.81 -39.04
CA ASN A 686 30.18 -50.52 -38.46
C ASN A 686 28.92 -49.79 -37.94
N THR A 687 27.86 -49.74 -38.74
CA THR A 687 26.58 -49.14 -38.34
C THR A 687 25.89 -49.92 -37.22
N LEU A 688 25.92 -51.25 -37.24
CA LEU A 688 25.46 -52.08 -36.12
C LEU A 688 26.28 -51.82 -34.84
N GLY A 689 27.60 -51.67 -34.95
CA GLY A 689 28.48 -51.31 -33.84
C GLY A 689 28.12 -49.96 -33.21
N CYS A 690 27.90 -48.93 -34.04
CA CYS A 690 27.39 -47.64 -33.58
C CYS A 690 26.04 -47.80 -32.86
N LEU A 691 25.06 -48.49 -33.45
CA LEU A 691 23.74 -48.72 -32.85
C LEU A 691 23.81 -49.50 -31.52
N LEU A 692 24.76 -50.42 -31.36
CA LEU A 692 24.99 -51.15 -30.11
C LEU A 692 25.59 -50.26 -29.01
N GLN A 693 26.56 -49.40 -29.35
CA GLN A 693 27.05 -48.38 -28.40
C GLN A 693 25.94 -47.43 -27.99
N ASP A 694 25.13 -46.98 -28.96
CA ASP A 694 23.98 -46.11 -28.77
C ASP A 694 22.89 -46.76 -27.90
N LYS A 695 22.70 -48.09 -28.02
CA LYS A 695 21.83 -48.89 -27.15
C LYS A 695 22.39 -48.98 -25.74
N ASN A 696 23.68 -49.25 -25.58
CA ASN A 696 24.33 -49.35 -24.26
C ASN A 696 24.28 -48.01 -23.50
N ALA A 697 24.59 -46.90 -24.17
CA ALA A 697 24.51 -45.56 -23.57
C ALA A 697 23.07 -45.15 -23.19
N ARG A 698 22.04 -45.69 -23.88
CA ARG A 698 20.64 -45.56 -23.44
C ARG A 698 20.34 -46.46 -22.25
N ASN A 699 20.83 -47.71 -22.25
CA ASN A 699 20.67 -48.66 -21.15
C ASN A 699 21.24 -48.10 -19.84
N GLU A 700 22.47 -47.58 -19.85
CA GLU A 700 23.11 -46.94 -18.69
C GLU A 700 22.29 -45.76 -18.15
N LYS A 701 21.71 -44.94 -19.03
CA LYS A 701 20.80 -43.85 -18.62
C LYS A 701 19.50 -44.39 -18.01
N THR A 702 18.95 -45.49 -18.52
CA THR A 702 17.80 -46.16 -17.88
C THR A 702 18.17 -46.78 -16.52
N GLU A 703 19.35 -47.36 -16.36
CA GLU A 703 19.80 -47.90 -15.06
C GLU A 703 20.03 -46.78 -14.02
N GLN A 704 20.67 -45.69 -14.43
CA GLN A 704 20.85 -44.49 -13.59
C GLN A 704 19.50 -43.91 -13.15
N THR A 705 18.56 -43.72 -14.08
CA THR A 705 17.23 -43.19 -13.76
C THR A 705 16.39 -44.17 -12.92
N GLN A 706 16.48 -45.48 -13.16
CA GLN A 706 15.87 -46.50 -12.30
C GLN A 706 16.44 -46.45 -10.87
N SER A 707 17.77 -46.32 -10.72
CA SER A 707 18.41 -46.20 -9.40
C SER A 707 17.92 -44.97 -8.63
N HIS A 708 17.74 -43.84 -9.34
CA HIS A 708 17.20 -42.60 -8.77
C HIS A 708 15.72 -42.75 -8.38
N VAL A 709 14.89 -43.39 -9.21
CA VAL A 709 13.49 -43.71 -8.89
C VAL A 709 13.39 -44.63 -7.67
N ILE A 710 14.25 -45.65 -7.56
CA ILE A 710 14.32 -46.53 -6.38
C ILE A 710 14.69 -45.73 -5.12
N HIS A 711 15.66 -44.80 -5.22
CA HIS A 711 16.02 -43.92 -4.11
C HIS A 711 14.86 -43.01 -3.68
N LEU A 712 14.22 -42.32 -4.63
CA LEU A 712 13.05 -41.47 -4.37
C LEU A 712 11.89 -42.26 -3.74
N ASN A 713 11.62 -43.48 -4.22
CA ASN A 713 10.60 -44.36 -3.64
C ASN A 713 10.90 -44.73 -2.18
N LYS A 714 12.18 -45.02 -1.84
CA LYS A 714 12.60 -45.25 -0.45
C LYS A 714 12.41 -43.99 0.42
N VAL A 715 12.75 -42.81 -0.09
CA VAL A 715 12.51 -41.54 0.62
C VAL A 715 11.01 -41.32 0.86
N VAL A 716 10.17 -41.47 -0.17
CA VAL A 716 8.71 -41.34 -0.08
C VAL A 716 8.12 -42.33 0.93
N ALA A 717 8.55 -43.59 0.94
CA ALA A 717 8.13 -44.56 1.95
C ALA A 717 8.49 -44.12 3.37
N SER A 718 9.74 -43.67 3.59
CA SER A 718 10.18 -43.19 4.91
C SER A 718 9.43 -41.94 5.39
N GLN A 719 9.00 -41.08 4.46
CA GLN A 719 8.19 -39.90 4.78
C GLN A 719 6.73 -40.26 5.06
N LYS A 720 6.14 -41.22 4.32
CA LYS A 720 4.80 -41.77 4.62
C LYS A 720 4.75 -42.36 6.03
N GLU A 721 5.76 -43.14 6.44
CA GLU A 721 5.80 -43.64 7.83
C GLU A 721 5.91 -42.53 8.89
N LYS A 722 6.68 -41.46 8.61
CA LYS A 722 6.78 -40.31 9.52
C LYS A 722 5.44 -39.58 9.62
N LEU A 723 4.76 -39.40 8.49
CA LEU A 723 3.40 -38.86 8.42
C LEU A 723 2.43 -39.72 9.24
N ASP A 724 2.43 -41.04 9.03
CA ASP A 724 1.56 -41.98 9.77
C ASP A 724 1.81 -41.99 11.28
N ARG A 725 3.06 -41.82 11.72
CA ARG A 725 3.38 -41.67 13.15
C ARG A 725 2.85 -40.34 13.69
N ALA A 726 3.01 -39.25 12.94
CA ALA A 726 2.51 -37.93 13.32
C ALA A 726 0.98 -37.87 13.35
N THR A 727 0.28 -38.35 12.31
CA THR A 727 -1.19 -38.36 12.26
C THR A 727 -1.80 -39.23 13.35
N LYS A 728 -1.20 -40.40 13.66
CA LYS A 728 -1.61 -41.23 14.81
C LYS A 728 -1.40 -40.52 16.15
N GLN A 729 -0.36 -39.68 16.28
CA GLN A 729 -0.13 -38.88 17.49
C GLN A 729 -1.12 -37.71 17.59
N CYS A 730 -1.35 -36.97 16.50
CA CYS A 730 -2.38 -35.93 16.43
C CYS A 730 -3.76 -36.50 16.78
N ALA A 731 -4.17 -37.62 16.18
CA ALA A 731 -5.45 -38.26 16.47
C ALA A 731 -5.61 -38.75 17.92
N LYS A 732 -4.51 -39.03 18.64
CA LYS A 732 -4.55 -39.29 20.09
C LYS A 732 -4.79 -37.99 20.86
N LEU A 733 -4.00 -36.95 20.59
CA LEU A 733 -4.14 -35.63 21.24
C LEU A 733 -5.52 -35.01 20.98
N THR A 734 -6.08 -35.12 19.77
CA THR A 734 -7.44 -34.71 19.44
C THR A 734 -8.48 -35.43 20.30
N LYS A 735 -8.33 -36.74 20.54
CA LYS A 735 -9.23 -37.49 21.42
C LYS A 735 -9.09 -37.06 22.88
N GLU A 736 -7.87 -36.82 23.34
CA GLU A 736 -7.61 -36.29 24.69
C GLU A 736 -8.27 -34.92 24.89
N ILE A 737 -8.06 -33.97 23.97
CA ILE A 737 -8.68 -32.62 23.99
C ILE A 737 -10.21 -32.71 23.98
N ARG A 738 -10.80 -33.48 23.05
CA ARG A 738 -12.25 -33.68 22.98
C ARG A 738 -12.82 -34.33 24.24
N SER A 739 -12.08 -35.25 24.87
CA SER A 739 -12.49 -35.88 26.13
C SER A 739 -12.43 -34.93 27.32
N ALA A 740 -11.40 -34.07 27.41
CA ALA A 740 -11.26 -33.06 28.45
C ALA A 740 -12.36 -31.99 28.38
N ASN A 741 -12.74 -31.60 27.16
CA ASN A 741 -13.82 -30.64 26.91
C ASN A 741 -15.23 -31.26 26.89
N GLN A 742 -15.35 -32.59 27.08
CA GLN A 742 -16.62 -33.35 27.03
C GLN A 742 -17.41 -33.22 25.71
N THR A 743 -16.76 -32.82 24.62
CA THR A 743 -17.38 -32.59 23.30
C THR A 743 -17.09 -33.74 22.33
N LYS A 744 -18.12 -34.30 21.69
CA LYS A 744 -17.94 -35.28 20.59
C LYS A 744 -17.61 -34.64 19.23
N THR A 745 -17.99 -33.38 19.05
CA THR A 745 -17.74 -32.56 17.86
C THR A 745 -16.32 -32.01 17.83
N GLU A 746 -15.83 -31.61 16.65
CA GLU A 746 -14.54 -30.90 16.56
C GLU A 746 -14.59 -29.58 17.34
N THR A 747 -13.51 -29.33 18.08
CA THR A 747 -13.30 -28.06 18.78
C THR A 747 -13.02 -26.92 17.79
N PHE A 748 -13.08 -25.67 18.26
CA PHE A 748 -12.72 -24.52 17.43
C PHE A 748 -11.20 -24.52 17.11
N GLU A 749 -10.39 -24.94 18.08
CA GLU A 749 -8.94 -25.14 18.00
C GLU A 749 -8.56 -26.08 16.86
N GLU A 750 -9.25 -27.21 16.71
CA GLU A 750 -8.98 -28.19 15.64
C GLU A 750 -9.20 -27.57 14.26
N ARG A 751 -10.32 -26.84 14.06
CA ARG A 751 -10.61 -26.18 12.78
C ARG A 751 -9.64 -25.04 12.45
N ASP A 752 -9.17 -24.29 13.46
CA ASP A 752 -8.13 -23.26 13.28
C ASP A 752 -6.77 -23.91 12.93
N ILE A 753 -6.43 -25.06 13.52
CA ILE A 753 -5.23 -25.83 13.16
C ILE A 753 -5.31 -26.34 11.72
N GLU A 754 -6.39 -27.03 11.34
CA GLU A 754 -6.61 -27.54 9.98
C GLU A 754 -6.56 -26.40 8.94
N LEU A 755 -7.19 -25.26 9.21
CA LEU A 755 -7.17 -24.10 8.34
C LEU A 755 -5.78 -23.46 8.22
N ARG A 756 -4.96 -23.50 9.29
CA ARG A 756 -3.55 -23.09 9.25
C ARG A 756 -2.69 -24.06 8.46
N GLU A 757 -2.87 -25.37 8.64
CA GLU A 757 -2.19 -26.42 7.88
C GLU A 757 -2.50 -26.31 6.39
N MET A 758 -3.77 -26.13 6.01
CA MET A 758 -4.16 -25.90 4.61
C MET A 758 -3.53 -24.63 4.02
N ARG A 759 -3.39 -23.54 4.79
CA ARG A 759 -2.66 -22.33 4.36
C ARG A 759 -1.14 -22.56 4.25
N GLU A 760 -0.57 -23.41 5.09
CA GLU A 760 0.85 -23.81 5.06
C GLU A 760 1.18 -24.66 3.83
N LEU A 761 0.33 -25.66 3.57
CA LEU A 761 0.40 -26.53 2.40
C LEU A 761 0.26 -25.71 1.11
N TYR A 762 -0.74 -24.83 1.04
CA TYR A 762 -0.92 -23.91 -0.08
C TYR A 762 0.36 -23.08 -0.35
N ARG A 763 0.93 -22.43 0.67
CA ARG A 763 2.18 -21.66 0.55
C ARG A 763 3.38 -22.52 0.12
N THR A 764 3.45 -23.76 0.60
CA THR A 764 4.55 -24.68 0.29
C THR A 764 4.46 -25.17 -1.15
N VAL A 765 3.27 -25.57 -1.60
CA VAL A 765 3.01 -25.92 -3.02
C VAL A 765 3.30 -24.74 -3.93
N TYR A 766 2.87 -23.53 -3.55
CA TYR A 766 3.17 -22.30 -4.29
C TYR A 766 4.67 -22.02 -4.42
N ARG A 767 5.44 -22.19 -3.34
CA ARG A 767 6.89 -22.06 -3.38
C ARG A 767 7.54 -23.12 -4.29
N MET A 768 7.12 -24.38 -4.18
CA MET A 768 7.63 -25.45 -5.05
C MET A 768 7.29 -25.24 -6.53
N LEU A 769 6.11 -24.69 -6.83
CA LEU A 769 5.74 -24.30 -8.20
C LEU A 769 6.62 -23.13 -8.70
N HIS A 770 6.91 -22.14 -7.85
CA HIS A 770 7.84 -21.06 -8.19
C HIS A 770 9.27 -21.58 -8.45
N GLU A 771 9.78 -22.45 -7.58
CA GLU A 771 11.10 -23.09 -7.73
C GLU A 771 11.17 -23.88 -9.05
N ALA A 772 10.11 -24.65 -9.39
CA ALA A 772 10.03 -25.38 -10.65
C ALA A 772 9.92 -24.47 -11.90
N THR A 773 9.34 -23.27 -11.79
CA THR A 773 9.33 -22.28 -12.90
C THR A 773 10.66 -21.55 -13.08
N GLU A 774 11.49 -21.45 -12.04
CA GLU A 774 12.86 -20.91 -12.15
C GLU A 774 13.81 -21.93 -12.83
N GLU A 775 13.70 -23.22 -12.49
CA GLU A 775 14.51 -24.26 -13.13
C GLU A 775 14.17 -24.49 -14.62
N LYS A 776 12.93 -24.20 -15.04
CA LYS A 776 12.44 -24.42 -16.41
C LYS A 776 11.52 -23.29 -16.87
N PRO A 777 12.01 -22.28 -17.59
CA PRO A 777 11.19 -21.13 -18.01
C PRO A 777 10.03 -21.53 -18.94
N ASP A 778 10.16 -22.58 -19.75
CA ASP A 778 9.07 -23.07 -20.61
C ASP A 778 7.85 -23.56 -19.82
N LEU A 779 8.06 -24.06 -18.59
CA LEU A 779 6.97 -24.46 -17.69
C LEU A 779 6.25 -23.24 -17.10
N ARG A 780 6.90 -22.07 -17.06
CA ARG A 780 6.32 -20.83 -16.53
C ARG A 780 5.10 -20.39 -17.33
N GLU A 781 5.19 -20.35 -18.66
CA GLU A 781 4.04 -19.93 -19.49
C GLU A 781 2.86 -20.91 -19.38
N ALA A 782 3.14 -22.20 -19.26
CA ALA A 782 2.12 -23.23 -19.03
C ALA A 782 1.49 -23.13 -17.63
N LEU A 783 2.31 -22.97 -16.58
CA LEU A 783 1.83 -22.84 -15.20
C LEU A 783 1.13 -21.51 -14.94
N GLU A 784 1.59 -20.40 -15.49
CA GLU A 784 0.89 -19.12 -15.44
C GLU A 784 -0.47 -19.22 -16.15
N LYS A 785 -0.56 -19.88 -17.32
CA LYS A 785 -1.85 -20.22 -17.95
C LYS A 785 -2.75 -21.05 -17.04
N TYR A 786 -2.24 -22.11 -16.41
CA TYR A 786 -3.02 -22.96 -15.51
C TYR A 786 -3.43 -22.27 -14.19
N LEU A 787 -2.61 -21.37 -13.65
CA LEU A 787 -2.90 -20.59 -12.44
C LEU A 787 -3.92 -19.48 -12.73
N LEU A 788 -3.77 -18.76 -13.85
CA LEU A 788 -4.80 -17.84 -14.36
C LEU A 788 -6.12 -18.60 -14.62
N GLN A 789 -6.04 -19.80 -15.19
CA GLN A 789 -7.16 -20.73 -15.37
C GLN A 789 -7.71 -21.35 -14.06
N ALA A 790 -7.09 -21.08 -12.91
CA ALA A 790 -7.61 -21.48 -11.61
C ALA A 790 -8.08 -20.27 -10.76
N ASN A 791 -8.05 -19.04 -11.30
CA ASN A 791 -8.17 -17.79 -10.54
C ASN A 791 -7.19 -17.73 -9.35
N LEU A 792 -6.05 -18.40 -9.49
CA LEU A 792 -5.00 -18.52 -8.49
C LEU A 792 -3.97 -17.41 -8.74
N PRO A 793 -3.56 -16.62 -7.74
CA PRO A 793 -2.63 -15.52 -7.94
C PRO A 793 -1.32 -16.01 -8.59
N LEU A 794 -0.80 -15.21 -9.52
CA LEU A 794 0.45 -15.48 -10.24
C LEU A 794 1.63 -15.66 -9.27
N LEU A 795 2.56 -16.53 -9.65
CA LEU A 795 3.80 -16.79 -8.91
C LEU A 795 4.66 -15.52 -8.87
N SER A 796 4.52 -14.75 -7.79
CA SER A 796 5.35 -13.57 -7.52
C SER A 796 6.51 -13.97 -6.60
N PRO A 797 7.70 -13.39 -6.78
CA PRO A 797 8.84 -13.65 -5.90
C PRO A 797 8.48 -13.26 -4.47
N ALA A 798 8.50 -14.23 -3.57
CA ALA A 798 8.06 -14.04 -2.20
C ALA A 798 9.03 -13.13 -1.43
N SER A 799 8.58 -11.93 -1.10
CA SER A 799 9.21 -11.08 -0.08
C SER A 799 9.39 -11.87 1.22
N THR A 800 10.45 -11.55 1.95
CA THR A 800 10.89 -12.21 3.19
C THR A 800 9.78 -12.44 4.25
N PRO A 801 9.91 -13.48 5.09
CA PRO A 801 8.77 -14.09 5.78
C PRO A 801 8.16 -13.18 6.86
N ALA A 802 6.95 -12.67 6.57
CA ALA A 802 6.12 -11.99 7.56
C ALA A 802 5.69 -12.95 8.70
N SER A 803 6.10 -12.61 9.92
CA SER A 803 5.81 -13.34 11.15
C SER A 803 4.31 -13.46 11.44
N ARG A 804 3.86 -14.64 11.89
CA ARG A 804 2.47 -14.87 12.30
C ARG A 804 2.16 -14.20 13.63
N LEU A 805 1.49 -13.04 13.58
CA LEU A 805 0.73 -12.54 14.73
C LEU A 805 -0.59 -13.30 14.84
N SER A 806 -0.64 -14.28 15.73
CA SER A 806 -1.87 -15.01 16.10
C SER A 806 -2.51 -14.31 17.30
N SER A 807 -3.61 -13.59 17.07
CA SER A 807 -4.50 -13.15 18.14
C SER A 807 -5.17 -14.36 18.80
N LYS A 808 -4.95 -14.58 20.10
CA LYS A 808 -5.92 -15.30 20.94
C LYS A 808 -6.28 -14.47 22.16
N THR A 809 -7.56 -14.58 22.50
CA THR A 809 -8.27 -13.89 23.57
C THR A 809 -7.91 -14.46 24.94
N ASN A 810 -7.95 -13.61 25.96
CA ASN A 810 -7.88 -14.08 27.35
C ASN A 810 -9.14 -14.88 27.70
N SER A 811 -8.96 -16.05 28.31
CA SER A 811 -9.91 -16.62 29.27
C SER A 811 -9.16 -16.86 30.59
N ALA A 812 -9.88 -16.77 31.70
CA ALA A 812 -9.27 -16.54 33.01
C ALA A 812 -8.88 -17.83 33.75
N ARG A 813 -7.92 -17.66 34.67
CA ARG A 813 -7.83 -18.29 36.01
C ARG A 813 -8.43 -19.70 36.18
N SER A 814 -7.59 -20.64 36.63
CA SER A 814 -7.63 -21.14 38.02
C SER A 814 -6.39 -21.98 38.39
N SER A 815 -5.93 -21.82 39.64
CA SER A 815 -5.28 -22.79 40.58
C SER A 815 -4.53 -24.04 40.06
N ALA A 816 -3.40 -24.50 40.63
CA ALA A 816 -2.74 -24.10 41.89
C ALA A 816 -1.28 -24.62 41.99
N SER A 817 -0.53 -23.96 42.89
CA SER A 817 0.49 -24.50 43.81
C SER A 817 1.13 -25.88 43.55
N ALA A 818 2.45 -25.87 43.38
CA ALA A 818 3.33 -26.80 44.08
C ALA A 818 4.50 -26.01 44.71
N ARG A 819 4.72 -26.21 46.01
CA ARG A 819 5.85 -25.68 46.80
C ARG A 819 6.98 -26.72 46.85
N SER A 820 8.07 -26.35 47.53
CA SER A 820 9.14 -27.21 48.09
C SER A 820 10.10 -27.90 47.09
N ASP A 821 11.42 -27.99 47.34
CA ASP A 821 12.22 -27.39 48.43
C ASP A 821 13.74 -27.35 48.16
N PHE A 822 14.42 -26.44 48.87
CA PHE A 822 15.78 -26.51 49.45
C PHE A 822 17.09 -26.63 48.63
N HIS A 823 17.97 -25.63 48.84
CA HIS A 823 19.40 -25.72 49.26
C HIS A 823 20.44 -26.45 48.35
N MET A 824 21.74 -26.10 48.27
CA MET A 824 22.54 -25.02 48.87
C MET A 824 23.95 -24.91 48.19
N LEU A 825 24.70 -23.86 48.56
CA LEU A 825 26.17 -23.74 48.57
C LEU A 825 26.97 -23.44 47.28
N THR A 826 27.86 -22.46 47.45
CA THR A 826 29.00 -22.00 46.64
C THR A 826 30.30 -22.65 47.19
N PRO A 827 31.55 -22.15 46.98
CA PRO A 827 32.19 -21.44 45.85
C PRO A 827 33.54 -22.12 45.41
N ALA A 828 34.26 -21.60 44.40
CA ALA A 828 35.72 -21.32 44.47
C ALA A 828 36.33 -20.76 43.16
N HIS A 829 37.23 -19.76 43.34
CA HIS A 829 38.52 -19.47 42.67
C HIS A 829 39.01 -20.25 41.40
N ARG A 830 39.87 -19.69 40.52
CA ARG A 830 40.85 -18.58 40.66
C ARG A 830 41.25 -17.96 39.29
N SER A 831 41.45 -16.64 39.28
CA SER A 831 42.46 -15.84 38.56
C SER A 831 43.24 -16.39 37.33
N ASP A 832 43.35 -15.57 36.26
CA ASP A 832 44.58 -14.77 36.09
C ASP A 832 44.45 -13.50 35.20
N LYS A 833 44.97 -12.40 35.74
CA LYS A 833 45.66 -11.22 35.16
C LYS A 833 45.28 -10.63 33.77
N MET A 834 44.59 -9.49 33.85
CA MET A 834 44.92 -8.18 33.23
C MET A 834 46.43 -7.82 33.34
N PRO A 835 47.02 -6.84 32.59
CA PRO A 835 46.47 -5.49 32.31
C PRO A 835 46.90 -4.89 30.92
N LEU A 836 46.79 -3.59 30.53
CA LEU A 836 46.55 -2.28 31.15
C LEU A 836 45.68 -1.34 30.25
N LEU A 837 44.99 -0.39 30.89
CA LEU A 837 44.58 1.00 30.51
C LEU A 837 44.31 1.33 29.02
N GLY A 838 43.24 2.06 28.64
CA GLY A 838 42.70 3.28 29.27
C GLY A 838 43.39 4.51 28.66
N VAL A 839 42.72 5.58 28.18
CA VAL A 839 41.65 6.36 28.81
C VAL A 839 40.90 7.22 27.76
N ILE A 840 39.57 7.27 27.87
CA ILE A 840 38.62 8.41 27.76
C ILE A 840 39.04 9.69 26.97
N VAL A 841 38.10 10.27 26.18
CA VAL A 841 37.64 11.70 26.16
C VAL A 841 37.23 12.20 24.76
N THR A 842 35.90 12.24 24.55
CA THR A 842 35.01 13.23 23.88
C THR A 842 35.45 14.23 22.78
N THR A 843 34.44 14.68 22.03
CA THR A 843 34.33 15.91 21.19
C THR A 843 35.10 15.91 19.87
N SER A 844 34.71 16.65 18.82
CA SER A 844 33.42 17.23 18.35
C SER A 844 33.69 17.83 16.96
N THR A 845 32.64 18.20 16.20
CA THR A 845 32.69 19.10 15.00
C THR A 845 33.50 18.59 13.78
N LEU A 846 33.34 19.08 12.54
CA LEU A 846 32.24 19.65 11.72
C LEU A 846 32.81 19.77 10.29
N PHE A 847 31.95 19.85 9.24
CA PHE A 847 32.32 20.31 7.88
C PHE A 847 33.38 19.46 7.12
N SER A 848 33.56 19.52 5.80
CA SER A 848 32.68 19.91 4.68
C SER A 848 33.13 19.16 3.41
N SER A 849 32.27 19.18 2.38
CA SER A 849 32.58 19.12 0.94
C SER A 849 34.07 19.08 0.49
N CYS A 850 34.42 18.15 -0.40
CA CYS A 850 34.50 18.45 -1.85
C CYS A 850 34.94 17.22 -2.70
N ASN A 851 34.40 17.13 -3.92
CA ASN A 851 35.02 16.38 -5.02
C ASN A 851 36.34 17.05 -5.43
N PRO A 852 37.22 16.32 -6.14
CA PRO A 852 37.38 16.67 -7.56
C PRO A 852 37.39 15.46 -8.51
N THR A 853 37.35 15.78 -9.81
CA THR A 853 37.14 14.89 -10.96
C THR A 853 38.40 14.69 -11.81
N LYS A 854 38.35 13.71 -12.75
CA LYS A 854 39.27 13.47 -13.89
C LYS A 854 40.66 12.91 -13.48
N THR A 855 41.41 12.15 -14.30
CA THR A 855 41.41 11.81 -15.76
C THR A 855 41.51 10.26 -15.96
N ASP A 856 41.33 9.62 -17.13
CA ASP A 856 42.13 9.57 -18.38
C ASP A 856 41.29 8.93 -19.54
N LEU A 857 41.24 9.49 -20.76
CA LEU A 857 42.09 9.23 -21.96
C LEU A 857 42.08 7.76 -22.47
N MET A 858 41.30 7.41 -23.51
CA MET A 858 41.47 7.63 -24.98
C MET A 858 42.36 6.61 -25.74
N ARG A 859 41.71 5.73 -26.53
CA ARG A 859 41.89 5.46 -28.00
C ARG A 859 41.12 4.17 -28.36
N ALA A 860 40.09 4.19 -29.20
CA ALA A 860 40.05 4.40 -30.65
C ALA A 860 40.30 3.13 -31.49
N ASN A 861 39.20 2.49 -31.96
CA ASN A 861 38.75 2.40 -33.36
C ASN A 861 39.74 1.99 -34.51
N PRO A 862 39.26 1.49 -35.69
CA PRO A 862 37.88 1.09 -36.07
C PRO A 862 37.76 -0.09 -37.09
N LEU A 863 36.52 -0.27 -37.61
CA LEU A 863 36.11 -0.70 -38.97
C LEU A 863 35.89 -2.21 -39.31
N ALA A 864 34.59 -2.55 -39.35
CA ALA A 864 33.84 -3.11 -40.51
C ALA A 864 34.33 -4.38 -41.25
N VAL A 865 33.52 -5.44 -41.14
CA VAL A 865 32.49 -5.79 -42.16
C VAL A 865 31.17 -6.04 -41.42
#